data_AF-A0A9E3M7A4-F1
#
_entry.id   AF-A0A9E3M7A4-F1
#
_cell.length_a   1.000
_cell.length_b   1.000
_cell.length_c   1.000
_cell.angle_alpha   90.00
_cell.angle_beta   90.00
_cell.angle_gamma   90.00
#
_symmetry.space_group_name_H-M   'P 1'
#
loop_
_entity.id
_entity.type
_entity.pdbx_description
1 polymer ?
#
loop_
_entity_poly.entity_id
_entity_poly.type
_entity_poly.pdbx_seq_one_letter_code
_entity_poly.pdbx_strand_id
1 'polypeptide(L)'
;MLFKTLRLPGYYRIVGLITVVGVFAVAAAANQKISPPWEGQYKIKPHESGRLTPADVVGPDGLVYPNWTKCGVQGGIPSVKAFTTIENFGGKPNDDLDDSAALDRACRAAGENGGGAVVLSEGTYYLDRPVTVGHDNVVIRGRGRNRTKLIFRYTIPENGVGFYTPAPGSRVGKDTRIEIHCRPAGLMKMTIMADDVVIKRWDRSKHSGNSFACAITGREIISKLANGPHTLKGIAEYRNGTKLTGRIAVVLDSSFIDRRSVPSNLAAITFQGRGQVGRKIKLGQDGKRGDLKLTLQSAQGLKPGDCLYLEAPATARWNKLTKNACKWGLYRCYEVSIKKIEGNTITIDQPLRIEFPTVDGAFVRKVVPIQHCGIEDLYIEQTQNLWISSVLFHHGWNCWAKGVKVKMCGRFPVYGQMAKWCEIRDCIFDDAWFKGGGGTAYTGWDRCWDCLIENIETFKMRHAPLFQWAASGNVIRQSIFHDSDGQWHSGWTNENLIEQCVIKSVTGHGGYGFGMWASPPGDTAHGPNGPRNVVYNCDISSVKTGLWMGGMNENWMILHNRFTVQKGHGVFAKTASFDHIIKGNVFILKDKSSPMVVLSSPDCIGVEITGNHLYGGNGKIAAGSGKPILLKDNQSFPLANAPRPKPTIPSIYEWQIAQQRK
;
A
#
# COMPACT_ATOMS: atom_id res chain seq x y z
N MET A 1 -45.53 -44.11 -38.60
CA MET A 1 -46.96 -43.98 -38.25
C MET A 1 -47.30 -42.51 -38.00
N LEU A 2 -48.56 -42.15 -38.22
CA LEU A 2 -49.15 -40.81 -38.39
C LEU A 2 -48.47 -39.55 -37.80
N PHE A 3 -48.35 -38.54 -38.67
CA PHE A 3 -48.40 -37.10 -38.33
C PHE A 3 -49.82 -36.66 -37.92
N LYS A 4 -49.93 -35.55 -37.17
CA LYS A 4 -50.99 -34.55 -37.41
C LYS A 4 -50.65 -33.14 -36.88
N THR A 5 -50.70 -32.16 -37.78
CA THR A 5 -50.63 -30.70 -37.57
C THR A 5 -51.97 -30.05 -37.94
N LEU A 6 -52.34 -28.92 -37.32
CA LEU A 6 -53.22 -27.82 -37.80
C LEU A 6 -53.22 -26.71 -36.70
N ARG A 7 -52.70 -25.48 -36.89
CA ARG A 7 -53.20 -24.28 -37.62
C ARG A 7 -54.42 -23.60 -36.92
N LEU A 8 -54.28 -22.39 -36.34
CA LEU A 8 -54.45 -21.00 -36.90
C LEU A 8 -55.93 -20.59 -37.15
N PRO A 9 -56.34 -19.30 -37.33
CA PRO A 9 -55.74 -17.96 -37.06
C PRO A 9 -56.57 -17.17 -35.98
N GLY A 10 -56.63 -15.83 -35.79
CA GLY A 10 -55.82 -14.65 -36.18
C GLY A 10 -56.63 -13.33 -36.37
N TYR A 11 -56.02 -12.16 -36.06
CA TYR A 11 -56.44 -10.74 -36.29
C TYR A 11 -57.68 -10.12 -35.60
N TYR A 12 -57.49 -8.94 -34.97
CA TYR A 12 -58.21 -7.68 -35.30
C TYR A 12 -57.39 -6.45 -34.84
N ARG A 13 -57.42 -5.36 -35.64
CA ARG A 13 -56.88 -4.03 -35.29
C ARG A 13 -57.97 -3.20 -34.59
N ILE A 14 -57.60 -2.42 -33.57
CA ILE A 14 -58.32 -1.19 -33.22
C ILE A 14 -57.31 -0.04 -33.15
N VAL A 15 -57.65 1.07 -33.81
CA VAL A 15 -56.86 2.31 -33.84
C VAL A 15 -57.25 3.16 -32.64
N GLY A 16 -56.31 3.40 -31.74
CA GLY A 16 -56.46 4.30 -30.59
C GLY A 16 -55.76 5.63 -30.85
N LEU A 17 -56.52 6.66 -31.22
CA LEU A 17 -56.03 8.02 -31.43
C LEU A 17 -55.63 8.64 -30.08
N ILE A 18 -54.35 8.98 -29.87
CA ILE A 18 -53.92 9.84 -28.74
C ILE A 18 -53.25 11.09 -29.30
N THR A 19 -53.94 12.20 -29.09
CA THR A 19 -53.59 13.54 -29.56
C THR A 19 -52.31 14.05 -28.91
N VAL A 20 -51.43 14.64 -29.73
CA VAL A 20 -50.27 15.39 -29.24
C VAL A 20 -50.74 16.65 -28.54
N VAL A 21 -50.54 16.74 -27.22
CA VAL A 21 -50.50 18.02 -26.50
C VAL A 21 -49.05 18.28 -26.11
N GLY A 22 -48.40 19.16 -26.87
CA GLY A 22 -47.02 19.54 -26.60
C GLY A 22 -46.92 20.38 -25.34
N VAL A 23 -46.23 19.87 -24.32
CA VAL A 23 -45.72 20.70 -23.22
C VAL A 23 -44.24 20.91 -23.48
N PHE A 24 -43.89 22.09 -24.00
CA PHE A 24 -42.51 22.60 -24.02
C PHE A 24 -42.05 22.92 -22.59
N ALA A 25 -41.88 21.89 -21.77
CA ALA A 25 -41.07 21.97 -20.58
C ALA A 25 -39.60 21.90 -21.00
N VAL A 26 -39.07 22.99 -21.57
CA VAL A 26 -37.63 23.27 -21.52
C VAL A 26 -37.33 23.56 -20.05
N ALA A 27 -37.24 22.50 -19.27
CA ALA A 27 -36.59 22.56 -17.97
C ALA A 27 -35.14 22.92 -18.26
N ALA A 28 -34.83 24.21 -18.11
CA ALA A 28 -33.47 24.67 -17.98
C ALA A 28 -32.89 23.99 -16.74
N ALA A 29 -32.30 22.81 -16.95
CA ALA A 29 -31.46 22.18 -15.96
C ALA A 29 -30.38 23.21 -15.64
N ALA A 30 -30.53 23.85 -14.49
CA ALA A 30 -29.72 24.99 -14.12
C ALA A 30 -28.26 24.63 -14.31
N ASN A 31 -27.48 25.54 -14.91
CA ASN A 31 -26.03 25.43 -14.99
C ASN A 31 -25.46 25.44 -13.56
N GLN A 32 -25.55 24.32 -12.84
CA GLN A 32 -24.74 24.06 -11.67
C GLN A 32 -23.32 24.06 -12.17
N LYS A 33 -22.64 25.18 -11.93
CA LYS A 33 -21.24 25.41 -12.23
C LYS A 33 -20.42 24.32 -11.54
N ILE A 34 -20.13 23.24 -12.26
CA ILE A 34 -19.51 22.03 -11.71
C ILE A 34 -18.14 22.45 -11.18
N SER A 35 -18.04 22.54 -9.86
CA SER A 35 -16.89 23.07 -9.15
C SER A 35 -16.27 21.95 -8.31
N PRO A 36 -14.99 22.10 -7.89
CA PRO A 36 -14.42 21.27 -6.85
C PRO A 36 -15.31 21.24 -5.58
N PRO A 37 -15.29 20.14 -4.81
CA PRO A 37 -16.12 19.98 -3.61
C PRO A 37 -15.74 20.90 -2.43
N TRP A 38 -14.63 21.62 -2.51
CA TRP A 38 -14.20 22.65 -1.56
C TRP A 38 -13.28 23.68 -2.27
N GLU A 39 -13.05 24.83 -1.66
CA GLU A 39 -12.10 25.85 -2.14
C GLU A 39 -10.64 25.42 -1.91
N GLY A 40 -9.73 25.70 -2.84
CA GLY A 40 -8.34 25.21 -2.84
C GLY A 40 -7.55 25.49 -1.56
N GLN A 41 -7.37 24.44 -0.74
CA GLN A 41 -6.76 24.53 0.59
C GLN A 41 -5.24 24.33 0.55
N TYR A 42 -4.78 23.48 -0.37
CA TYR A 42 -3.43 22.91 -0.36
C TYR A 42 -2.46 23.58 -1.32
N LYS A 43 -2.95 24.39 -2.26
CA LYS A 43 -2.11 25.22 -3.14
C LYS A 43 -1.77 26.54 -2.44
N ILE A 44 -0.59 26.55 -1.81
CA ILE A 44 -0.08 27.67 -1.02
C ILE A 44 1.09 28.31 -1.80
N LYS A 45 1.14 29.64 -1.84
CA LYS A 45 2.25 30.44 -2.39
C LYS A 45 3.14 30.95 -1.24
N PRO A 46 4.46 31.17 -1.46
CA PRO A 46 5.38 31.54 -0.36
C PRO A 46 5.03 32.84 0.40
N HIS A 47 4.34 33.78 -0.24
CA HIS A 47 3.91 35.04 0.39
C HIS A 47 2.66 34.89 1.26
N GLU A 48 1.95 33.77 1.19
CA GLU A 48 0.80 33.46 2.05
C GLU A 48 1.27 32.92 3.40
N SER A 49 2.12 33.68 4.10
CA SER A 49 2.80 33.25 5.33
C SER A 49 1.85 32.76 6.42
N GLY A 50 0.64 33.35 6.53
CA GLY A 50 -0.41 32.90 7.45
C GLY A 50 -1.10 31.57 7.09
N ARG A 51 -0.85 31.01 5.90
CA ARG A 51 -1.30 29.67 5.48
C ARG A 51 -0.21 28.60 5.61
N LEU A 52 1.06 28.99 5.74
CA LEU A 52 2.16 28.04 5.89
C LEU A 52 2.11 27.36 7.26
N THR A 53 2.40 26.06 7.28
CA THR A 53 2.42 25.25 8.50
C THR A 53 3.76 24.52 8.66
N PRO A 54 4.07 23.92 9.83
CA PRO A 54 5.27 23.08 9.98
C PRO A 54 5.31 21.85 9.04
N ALA A 55 4.19 21.48 8.40
CA ALA A 55 4.12 20.46 7.37
C ALA A 55 4.54 20.95 5.97
N ASP A 56 4.88 22.24 5.83
CA ASP A 56 5.26 22.89 4.57
C ASP A 56 6.73 23.34 4.56
N VAL A 57 7.34 23.30 3.37
CA VAL A 57 8.67 23.85 3.10
C VAL A 57 8.61 24.73 1.86
N VAL A 58 8.98 26.00 1.99
CA VAL A 58 9.18 26.89 0.83
C VAL A 58 10.43 26.43 0.09
N GLY A 59 10.24 25.92 -1.13
CA GLY A 59 11.30 25.42 -1.97
C GLY A 59 12.08 26.51 -2.69
N PRO A 60 13.28 26.16 -3.21
CA PRO A 60 14.20 27.10 -3.85
C PRO A 60 13.71 27.60 -5.21
N ASP A 61 12.64 27.01 -5.76
CA ASP A 61 12.01 27.39 -7.03
C ASP A 61 10.70 28.20 -6.85
N GLY A 62 10.44 28.67 -5.63
CA GLY A 62 9.27 29.48 -5.27
C GLY A 62 7.96 28.70 -5.09
N LEU A 63 8.03 27.37 -5.00
CA LEU A 63 6.88 26.49 -4.72
C LEU A 63 6.86 26.04 -3.25
N VAL A 64 5.70 25.65 -2.73
CA VAL A 64 5.54 25.18 -1.33
C VAL A 64 5.32 23.67 -1.30
N TYR A 65 6.36 22.92 -0.94
CA TYR A 65 6.36 21.46 -0.88
C TYR A 65 5.88 20.95 0.49
N PRO A 66 5.36 19.71 0.56
CA PRO A 66 5.31 18.98 1.82
C PRO A 66 6.70 18.84 2.44
N ASN A 67 6.74 18.81 3.77
CA ASN A 67 7.94 18.56 4.55
C ASN A 67 8.24 17.05 4.56
N TRP A 68 9.36 16.65 3.95
CA TRP A 68 9.87 15.27 3.89
C TRP A 68 11.15 15.06 4.72
N THR A 69 11.54 16.04 5.53
CA THR A 69 12.80 15.98 6.28
C THR A 69 12.88 14.86 7.32
N LYS A 70 11.74 14.25 7.65
CA LYS A 70 11.64 13.10 8.56
C LYS A 70 11.47 11.77 7.85
N CYS A 71 11.64 11.69 6.53
CA CYS A 71 11.43 10.43 5.80
C CYS A 71 12.63 9.49 5.90
N GLY A 72 12.37 8.21 6.18
CA GLY A 72 13.38 7.16 6.39
C GLY A 72 13.68 6.91 7.87
N VAL A 73 14.67 6.07 8.15
CA VAL A 73 15.06 5.74 9.53
C VAL A 73 15.59 7.00 10.21
N GLN A 74 15.08 7.32 11.40
CA GLN A 74 15.49 8.53 12.11
C GLN A 74 16.96 8.43 12.56
N GLY A 75 17.80 9.34 12.05
CA GLY A 75 19.26 9.29 12.20
C GLY A 75 19.99 8.53 11.10
N GLY A 76 19.27 7.96 10.13
CA GLY A 76 19.79 7.06 9.11
C GLY A 76 19.90 5.61 9.59
N ILE A 77 20.08 4.67 8.65
CA ILE A 77 20.24 3.23 8.97
C ILE A 77 21.48 3.04 9.87
N PRO A 78 21.32 2.51 11.10
CA PRO A 78 22.41 2.39 12.06
C PRO A 78 23.33 1.19 11.77
N SER A 79 24.60 1.29 12.19
CA SER A 79 25.50 0.13 12.22
C SER A 79 25.25 -0.70 13.48
N VAL A 80 24.42 -1.74 13.37
CA VAL A 80 24.09 -2.62 14.51
C VAL A 80 25.21 -3.64 14.73
N LYS A 81 25.70 -3.76 15.98
CA LYS A 81 26.74 -4.74 16.37
C LYS A 81 26.22 -6.18 16.21
N ALA A 82 27.11 -7.11 15.86
CA ALA A 82 26.78 -8.54 15.88
C ALA A 82 26.57 -9.01 17.34
N PHE A 83 25.49 -9.72 17.58
CA PHE A 83 25.19 -10.38 18.87
C PHE A 83 25.61 -11.85 18.84
N THR A 84 25.25 -12.56 17.77
CA THR A 84 25.55 -13.99 17.57
C THR A 84 25.56 -14.30 16.07
N THR A 85 26.00 -15.51 15.72
CA THR A 85 25.65 -16.13 14.44
C THR A 85 24.50 -17.14 14.59
N ILE A 86 23.88 -17.54 13.48
CA ILE A 86 22.80 -18.55 13.45
C ILE A 86 23.29 -19.96 13.83
N GLU A 87 24.55 -20.28 13.56
CA GLU A 87 25.17 -21.58 13.80
C GLU A 87 25.26 -21.91 15.29
N ASN A 88 25.47 -20.90 16.13
CA ASN A 88 25.39 -21.04 17.60
C ASN A 88 24.00 -21.51 18.09
N PHE A 89 22.98 -21.41 17.24
CA PHE A 89 21.62 -21.87 17.50
C PHE A 89 21.23 -23.11 16.67
N GLY A 90 22.20 -23.74 16.01
CA GLY A 90 22.05 -24.98 15.27
C GLY A 90 21.60 -24.82 13.81
N GLY A 91 21.66 -23.61 13.24
CA GLY A 91 21.50 -23.44 11.79
C GLY A 91 22.79 -23.81 11.06
N LYS A 92 22.71 -24.26 9.81
CA LYS A 92 23.90 -24.75 9.09
C LYS A 92 23.78 -24.50 7.58
N PRO A 93 24.69 -23.72 6.98
CA PRO A 93 24.61 -23.46 5.55
C PRO A 93 24.98 -24.69 4.72
N ASN A 94 24.23 -24.90 3.63
CA ASN A 94 24.44 -25.89 2.57
C ASN A 94 24.31 -27.37 3.02
N ASP A 95 23.44 -27.69 3.97
CA ASP A 95 23.12 -29.09 4.33
C ASP A 95 21.70 -29.55 3.94
N ASP A 96 20.95 -28.69 3.26
CA ASP A 96 19.58 -28.89 2.77
C ASP A 96 18.49 -29.08 3.85
N LEU A 97 18.82 -28.91 5.14
CA LEU A 97 17.89 -29.02 6.28
C LEU A 97 17.22 -27.68 6.66
N ASP A 98 16.18 -27.72 7.50
CA ASP A 98 15.41 -26.54 7.93
C ASP A 98 16.12 -25.72 9.04
N ASP A 99 16.50 -24.49 8.71
CA ASP A 99 17.09 -23.51 9.61
C ASP A 99 16.06 -22.63 10.34
N SER A 100 14.76 -22.69 10.00
CA SER A 100 13.75 -21.76 10.51
C SER A 100 13.71 -21.69 12.04
N ALA A 101 13.83 -22.84 12.71
CA ALA A 101 13.84 -22.89 14.17
C ALA A 101 15.15 -22.37 14.78
N ALA A 102 16.29 -22.45 14.08
CA ALA A 102 17.55 -21.88 14.52
C ALA A 102 17.54 -20.36 14.40
N LEU A 103 17.06 -19.83 13.28
CA LEU A 103 16.93 -18.39 13.05
C LEU A 103 15.95 -17.75 14.06
N ASP A 104 14.81 -18.38 14.31
CA ASP A 104 13.84 -17.95 15.34
C ASP A 104 14.47 -17.87 16.74
N ARG A 105 15.15 -18.95 17.18
CA ARG A 105 15.85 -18.98 18.47
C ARG A 105 16.91 -17.89 18.58
N ALA A 106 17.71 -17.68 17.53
CA ALA A 106 18.76 -16.66 17.50
C ALA A 106 18.17 -15.24 17.58
N CYS A 107 17.08 -14.96 16.85
CA CYS A 107 16.41 -13.67 16.88
C CYS A 107 15.78 -13.39 18.25
N ARG A 108 15.13 -14.39 18.86
CA ARG A 108 14.58 -14.30 20.21
C ARG A 108 15.68 -14.06 21.25
N ALA A 109 16.79 -14.80 21.18
CA ALA A 109 17.92 -14.62 22.09
C ALA A 109 18.54 -13.22 21.97
N ALA A 110 18.70 -12.68 20.76
CA ALA A 110 19.14 -11.30 20.56
C ALA A 110 18.17 -10.30 21.21
N GLY A 111 16.86 -10.45 20.95
CA GLY A 111 15.82 -9.58 21.51
C GLY A 111 15.69 -9.63 23.03
N GLU A 112 15.87 -10.81 23.64
CA GLU A 112 15.90 -11.00 25.10
C GLU A 112 17.15 -10.40 25.76
N ASN A 113 18.24 -10.19 25.01
CA ASN A 113 19.48 -9.57 25.47
C ASN A 113 19.62 -8.10 25.03
N GLY A 114 18.51 -7.43 24.68
CA GLY A 114 18.48 -6.00 24.35
C GLY A 114 18.72 -5.65 22.87
N GLY A 115 18.90 -6.65 22.00
CA GLY A 115 19.04 -6.49 20.56
C GLY A 115 20.43 -6.81 20.02
N GLY A 116 20.60 -6.59 18.71
CA GLY A 116 21.81 -6.86 17.96
C GLY A 116 21.55 -7.63 16.67
N ALA A 117 22.59 -7.78 15.86
CA ALA A 117 22.52 -8.51 14.61
C ALA A 117 22.77 -10.02 14.83
N VAL A 118 21.80 -10.83 14.41
CA VAL A 118 21.97 -12.26 14.13
C VAL A 118 22.62 -12.38 12.76
N VAL A 119 23.85 -12.87 12.74
CA VAL A 119 24.66 -12.98 11.53
C VAL A 119 24.52 -14.37 10.91
N LEU A 120 24.22 -14.41 9.63
CA LEU A 120 24.29 -15.61 8.81
C LEU A 120 25.62 -15.60 8.06
N SER A 121 26.35 -16.70 8.11
CA SER A 121 27.61 -16.85 7.38
C SER A 121 27.38 -17.00 5.87
N GLU A 122 28.45 -17.25 5.13
CA GLU A 122 28.37 -17.51 3.70
C GLU A 122 27.78 -18.91 3.45
N GLY A 123 26.97 -19.04 2.39
CA GLY A 123 26.25 -20.25 2.02
C GLY A 123 24.74 -20.08 1.97
N THR A 124 24.05 -21.22 1.88
CA THR A 124 22.61 -21.33 1.62
C THR A 124 21.92 -21.94 2.82
N TYR A 125 21.02 -21.19 3.45
CA TYR A 125 20.16 -21.63 4.54
C TYR A 125 18.74 -21.83 4.01
N TYR A 126 18.00 -22.80 4.56
CA TYR A 126 16.65 -23.12 4.11
C TYR A 126 15.62 -22.82 5.19
N LEU A 127 14.52 -22.19 4.79
CA LEU A 127 13.43 -21.85 5.67
C LEU A 127 12.18 -22.63 5.24
N ASP A 128 11.91 -23.74 5.93
CA ASP A 128 10.73 -24.57 5.70
C ASP A 128 9.54 -24.09 6.57
N ARG A 129 9.75 -23.11 7.46
CA ARG A 129 8.67 -22.33 8.12
C ARG A 129 8.95 -20.82 8.15
N PRO A 130 7.92 -19.96 8.24
CA PRO A 130 8.13 -18.53 8.50
C PRO A 130 8.83 -18.27 9.84
N VAL A 131 9.58 -17.17 9.92
CA VAL A 131 10.19 -16.65 11.16
C VAL A 131 9.53 -15.32 11.54
N THR A 132 9.29 -15.09 12.82
CA THR A 132 8.64 -13.86 13.31
C THR A 132 9.43 -13.20 14.43
N VAL A 133 10.06 -12.07 14.09
CA VAL A 133 10.78 -11.23 15.05
C VAL A 133 9.76 -10.35 15.76
N GLY A 134 9.61 -10.55 17.07
CA GLY A 134 8.68 -9.80 17.94
C GLY A 134 9.35 -8.90 18.98
N HIS A 135 10.66 -8.70 18.87
CA HIS A 135 11.46 -7.87 19.77
C HIS A 135 12.12 -6.72 19.00
N ASP A 136 12.25 -5.56 19.65
CA ASP A 136 12.93 -4.39 19.12
C ASP A 136 14.45 -4.62 18.99
N ASN A 137 15.11 -3.78 18.18
CA ASN A 137 16.57 -3.74 17.99
C ASN A 137 17.22 -5.02 17.40
N VAL A 138 16.44 -5.92 16.79
CA VAL A 138 16.95 -7.18 16.20
C VAL A 138 17.17 -7.03 14.70
N VAL A 139 18.37 -7.39 14.23
CA VAL A 139 18.73 -7.38 12.81
C VAL A 139 19.08 -8.78 12.32
N ILE A 140 18.64 -9.16 11.12
CA ILE A 140 19.07 -10.37 10.41
C ILE A 140 20.06 -9.95 9.32
N ARG A 141 21.32 -10.37 9.40
CA ARG A 141 22.40 -9.89 8.50
C ARG A 141 23.14 -11.05 7.84
N GLY A 142 23.23 -11.05 6.51
CA GLY A 142 24.14 -11.94 5.77
C GLY A 142 25.53 -11.33 5.54
N ARG A 143 26.34 -11.98 4.70
CA ARG A 143 27.65 -11.47 4.25
C ARG A 143 27.60 -10.76 2.90
N GLY A 144 26.41 -10.50 2.38
CA GLY A 144 26.15 -9.91 1.06
C GLY A 144 25.24 -10.82 0.24
N ARG A 145 24.36 -10.22 -0.56
CA ARG A 145 23.38 -10.92 -1.43
C ARG A 145 23.94 -11.90 -2.46
N ASN A 146 25.26 -11.94 -2.66
CA ASN A 146 25.91 -12.93 -3.53
C ASN A 146 26.57 -14.06 -2.73
N ARG A 147 26.66 -13.95 -1.39
CA ARG A 147 27.39 -14.86 -0.49
C ARG A 147 26.47 -15.58 0.50
N THR A 148 25.43 -14.93 1.00
CA THR A 148 24.44 -15.53 1.91
C THR A 148 23.07 -15.60 1.24
N LYS A 149 22.48 -16.79 1.22
CA LYS A 149 21.14 -17.07 0.66
C LYS A 149 20.21 -17.65 1.71
N LEU A 150 18.96 -17.20 1.68
CA LEU A 150 17.82 -17.76 2.40
C LEU A 150 16.81 -18.29 1.38
N ILE A 151 16.58 -19.60 1.37
CA ILE A 151 15.66 -20.23 0.43
C ILE A 151 14.41 -20.67 1.20
N PHE A 152 13.32 -19.94 1.04
CA PHE A 152 12.04 -20.23 1.68
C PHE A 152 11.26 -21.28 0.88
N ARG A 153 11.24 -22.52 1.39
CA ARG A 153 10.64 -23.69 0.71
C ARG A 153 9.29 -24.13 1.29
N TYR A 154 8.75 -23.42 2.30
CA TYR A 154 7.48 -23.80 2.94
C TYR A 154 6.40 -24.17 1.92
N THR A 155 5.86 -25.37 2.06
CA THR A 155 4.90 -25.95 1.11
C THR A 155 3.63 -26.43 1.81
N ILE A 156 2.56 -26.58 1.03
CA ILE A 156 1.32 -27.21 1.51
C ILE A 156 1.48 -28.73 1.36
N PRO A 157 1.05 -29.55 2.34
CA PRO A 157 1.15 -31.00 2.24
C PRO A 157 0.52 -31.57 0.96
N GLU A 158 0.95 -32.77 0.57
CA GLU A 158 0.61 -33.34 -0.74
C GLU A 158 -0.91 -33.49 -0.96
N ASN A 159 -1.65 -33.85 0.09
CA ASN A 159 -3.13 -33.90 0.10
C ASN A 159 -3.82 -32.54 -0.18
N GLY A 160 -3.07 -31.44 -0.24
CA GLY A 160 -3.51 -30.09 -0.57
C GLY A 160 -4.22 -29.33 0.55
N VAL A 161 -4.32 -29.88 1.77
CA VAL A 161 -4.90 -29.24 2.96
C VAL A 161 -4.17 -29.70 4.22
N GLY A 162 -3.41 -28.80 4.85
CA GLY A 162 -2.70 -29.04 6.10
C GLY A 162 -3.15 -28.10 7.22
N PHE A 163 -3.06 -28.55 8.47
CA PHE A 163 -3.10 -27.64 9.63
C PHE A 163 -1.71 -27.05 9.84
N TYR A 164 -1.60 -25.72 9.76
CA TYR A 164 -0.37 -24.98 10.08
C TYR A 164 -0.14 -24.90 11.60
N THR A 165 -1.24 -24.84 12.34
CA THR A 165 -1.34 -24.98 13.80
C THR A 165 -2.76 -25.45 14.16
N PRO A 166 -2.96 -26.22 15.25
CA PRO A 166 -1.94 -26.86 16.07
C PRO A 166 -1.38 -28.14 15.41
N ALA A 167 -0.36 -28.75 16.01
CA ALA A 167 0.10 -30.08 15.63
C ALA A 167 -0.89 -31.17 16.12
N PRO A 168 -0.97 -32.35 15.46
CA PRO A 168 -1.78 -33.48 15.92
C PRO A 168 -1.51 -33.83 17.40
N GLY A 169 -2.57 -34.18 18.13
CA GLY A 169 -2.50 -34.52 19.55
C GLY A 169 -2.37 -33.32 20.51
N SER A 170 -2.25 -32.08 20.01
CA SER A 170 -2.14 -30.90 20.87
C SER A 170 -3.37 -30.67 21.75
N ARG A 171 -3.15 -30.16 22.96
CA ARG A 171 -4.19 -29.43 23.72
C ARG A 171 -4.55 -28.13 23.01
N VAL A 172 -5.82 -27.75 23.09
CA VAL A 172 -6.42 -26.57 22.47
C VAL A 172 -7.18 -25.78 23.52
N GLY A 173 -6.68 -24.58 23.81
CA GLY A 173 -7.25 -23.63 24.76
C GLY A 173 -8.08 -22.56 24.06
N LYS A 174 -8.60 -21.60 24.84
CA LYS A 174 -9.41 -20.48 24.29
C LYS A 174 -8.57 -19.53 23.43
N ASP A 175 -7.26 -19.49 23.65
CA ASP A 175 -6.26 -18.66 22.99
C ASP A 175 -5.47 -19.38 21.88
N THR A 176 -5.47 -20.72 21.83
CA THR A 176 -4.84 -21.49 20.74
C THR A 176 -5.29 -21.02 19.36
N ARG A 177 -4.33 -20.63 18.51
CA ARG A 177 -4.55 -20.37 17.08
C ARG A 177 -4.71 -21.71 16.34
N ILE A 178 -5.79 -21.82 15.59
CA ILE A 178 -6.08 -22.97 14.72
C ILE A 178 -6.16 -22.43 13.29
N GLU A 179 -5.33 -22.97 12.41
CA GLU A 179 -5.14 -22.44 11.07
C GLU A 179 -4.92 -23.56 10.06
N ILE A 180 -5.70 -23.52 8.98
CA ILE A 180 -5.54 -24.42 7.84
C ILE A 180 -4.91 -23.67 6.68
N HIS A 181 -3.98 -24.33 6.01
CA HIS A 181 -3.39 -23.88 4.75
C HIS A 181 -3.76 -24.87 3.63
N CYS A 182 -4.18 -24.33 2.49
CA CYS A 182 -4.71 -25.06 1.34
C CYS A 182 -3.95 -24.67 0.07
N ARG A 183 -3.84 -25.55 -0.94
CA ARG A 183 -3.21 -25.15 -2.22
C ARG A 183 -3.98 -23.97 -2.83
N PRO A 184 -3.33 -22.86 -3.22
CA PRO A 184 -4.06 -21.64 -3.59
C PRO A 184 -4.65 -21.63 -5.01
N ALA A 185 -4.03 -22.40 -5.92
CA ALA A 185 -4.43 -22.47 -7.32
C ALA A 185 -5.87 -23.00 -7.45
N GLY A 186 -6.78 -22.15 -7.92
CA GLY A 186 -8.20 -22.50 -8.11
C GLY A 186 -9.04 -22.64 -6.82
N LEU A 187 -8.47 -22.40 -5.63
CA LEU A 187 -9.16 -22.52 -4.34
C LEU A 187 -10.35 -21.55 -4.23
N MET A 188 -11.57 -22.04 -4.05
CA MET A 188 -12.78 -21.21 -3.98
C MET A 188 -13.35 -21.07 -2.56
N LYS A 189 -13.21 -22.09 -1.72
CA LYS A 189 -13.70 -22.08 -0.33
C LYS A 189 -12.74 -22.79 0.62
N MET A 190 -12.63 -22.30 1.84
CA MET A 190 -12.00 -22.98 2.97
C MET A 190 -13.00 -23.11 4.12
N THR A 191 -13.13 -24.30 4.71
CA THR A 191 -13.97 -24.54 5.89
C THR A 191 -13.15 -25.18 6.99
N ILE A 192 -13.28 -24.66 8.22
CA ILE A 192 -12.77 -25.29 9.43
C ILE A 192 -13.96 -25.87 10.20
N MET A 193 -13.86 -27.15 10.54
CA MET A 193 -14.82 -27.89 11.35
C MET A 193 -14.13 -28.51 12.57
N ALA A 194 -14.91 -28.75 13.62
CA ALA A 194 -14.54 -29.64 14.72
C ALA A 194 -15.63 -30.71 14.81
N ASP A 195 -15.23 -31.96 14.67
CA ASP A 195 -16.09 -33.10 14.34
C ASP A 195 -17.01 -32.74 13.16
N ASP A 196 -18.33 -32.79 13.36
CA ASP A 196 -19.34 -32.40 12.36
C ASP A 196 -19.79 -30.93 12.47
N VAL A 197 -19.31 -30.19 13.46
CA VAL A 197 -19.68 -28.79 13.68
C VAL A 197 -18.83 -27.86 12.81
N VAL A 198 -19.50 -27.09 11.94
CA VAL A 198 -18.84 -26.03 11.15
C VAL A 198 -18.51 -24.85 12.06
N ILE A 199 -17.22 -24.50 12.13
CA ILE A 199 -16.74 -23.39 12.94
C ILE A 199 -16.66 -22.11 12.12
N LYS A 200 -15.99 -22.17 10.97
CA LYS A 200 -15.79 -21.02 10.07
C LYS A 200 -15.76 -21.44 8.61
N ARG A 201 -16.30 -20.58 7.75
CA ARG A 201 -16.14 -20.64 6.29
C ARG A 201 -15.45 -19.36 5.81
N TRP A 202 -14.67 -19.51 4.76
CA TRP A 202 -14.09 -18.43 3.95
C TRP A 202 -14.39 -18.74 2.49
N ASP A 203 -14.88 -17.74 1.76
CA ASP A 203 -15.26 -17.83 0.35
C ASP A 203 -14.46 -16.81 -0.47
N ARG A 204 -13.98 -17.21 -1.65
CA ARG A 204 -13.16 -16.33 -2.51
C ARG A 204 -13.97 -15.13 -3.00
N SER A 205 -13.45 -13.94 -2.71
CA SER A 205 -13.92 -12.65 -3.22
C SER A 205 -12.98 -12.06 -4.29
N LYS A 206 -13.41 -10.98 -4.96
CA LYS A 206 -12.57 -10.23 -5.93
C LYS A 206 -11.25 -9.69 -5.34
N HIS A 207 -11.19 -9.50 -4.02
CA HIS A 207 -10.04 -8.95 -3.30
C HIS A 207 -9.21 -10.04 -2.59
N SER A 208 -9.58 -11.32 -2.73
CA SER A 208 -8.93 -12.43 -2.04
C SER A 208 -7.53 -12.79 -2.55
N GLY A 209 -7.10 -12.25 -3.69
CA GLY A 209 -5.80 -12.53 -4.30
C GLY A 209 -5.57 -14.03 -4.50
N ASN A 210 -4.44 -14.52 -3.99
CA ASN A 210 -4.10 -15.94 -3.96
C ASN A 210 -4.11 -16.49 -2.52
N SER A 211 -4.98 -15.93 -1.66
CA SER A 211 -5.20 -16.38 -0.27
C SER A 211 -5.28 -17.90 -0.17
N PHE A 212 -4.50 -18.44 0.77
CA PHE A 212 -4.30 -19.87 0.97
C PHE A 212 -4.54 -20.32 2.42
N ALA A 213 -4.86 -19.38 3.31
CA ALA A 213 -4.96 -19.59 4.76
C ALA A 213 -6.33 -19.20 5.32
N CYS A 214 -6.86 -19.98 6.26
CA CYS A 214 -8.03 -19.64 7.06
C CYS A 214 -7.76 -19.97 8.53
N ALA A 215 -8.10 -19.05 9.43
CA ALA A 215 -7.74 -19.12 10.85
C ALA A 215 -8.92 -18.80 11.78
N ILE A 216 -8.91 -19.44 12.95
CA ILE A 216 -9.79 -19.21 14.11
C ILE A 216 -8.98 -19.28 15.41
N THR A 217 -9.62 -18.91 16.52
CA THR A 217 -9.16 -19.18 17.88
C THR A 217 -9.92 -20.36 18.47
N GLY A 218 -9.31 -21.15 19.37
CA GLY A 218 -9.96 -22.28 20.03
C GLY A 218 -11.23 -21.89 20.82
N ARG A 219 -11.36 -20.62 21.23
CA ARG A 219 -12.61 -20.04 21.76
C ARG A 219 -13.83 -20.26 20.86
N GLU A 220 -13.66 -20.25 19.54
CA GLU A 220 -14.74 -20.45 18.56
C GLU A 220 -15.23 -21.91 18.49
N ILE A 221 -14.47 -22.85 19.07
CA ILE A 221 -14.79 -24.28 19.18
C ILE A 221 -15.29 -24.61 20.59
N ILE A 222 -14.58 -24.13 21.62
CA ILE A 222 -14.90 -24.36 23.04
C ILE A 222 -16.26 -23.75 23.44
N SER A 223 -16.80 -22.80 22.67
CA SER A 223 -18.17 -22.30 22.85
C SER A 223 -19.26 -23.22 22.27
N LYS A 224 -18.88 -24.32 21.59
CA LYS A 224 -19.78 -25.23 20.86
C LYS A 224 -19.60 -26.71 21.21
N LEU A 225 -18.43 -27.09 21.71
CA LEU A 225 -18.05 -28.46 22.06
C LEU A 225 -17.52 -28.52 23.49
N ALA A 226 -17.63 -29.70 24.12
CA ALA A 226 -17.12 -29.96 25.46
C ALA A 226 -15.58 -29.99 25.51
N ASN A 227 -15.01 -30.08 26.72
CA ASN A 227 -13.62 -30.51 26.86
C ASN A 227 -13.51 -32.02 26.53
N GLY A 228 -12.42 -32.45 25.91
CA GLY A 228 -12.17 -33.84 25.58
C GLY A 228 -11.45 -34.05 24.24
N PRO A 229 -11.30 -35.30 23.77
CA PRO A 229 -10.75 -35.61 22.45
C PRO A 229 -11.72 -35.20 21.33
N HIS A 230 -11.23 -34.49 20.32
CA HIS A 230 -12.00 -34.04 19.16
C HIS A 230 -11.17 -34.11 17.86
N THR A 231 -11.83 -34.15 16.70
CA THR A 231 -11.18 -34.10 15.39
C THR A 231 -11.35 -32.73 14.75
N LEU A 232 -10.25 -32.01 14.51
CA LEU A 232 -10.30 -30.82 13.65
C LEU A 232 -10.21 -31.24 12.18
N LYS A 233 -11.05 -30.66 11.33
CA LYS A 233 -11.15 -30.98 9.91
C LYS A 233 -11.12 -29.70 9.07
N GLY A 234 -10.10 -29.58 8.23
CA GLY A 234 -9.96 -28.54 7.22
C GLY A 234 -10.48 -29.06 5.88
N ILE A 235 -11.29 -28.28 5.19
CA ILE A 235 -11.85 -28.61 3.87
C ILE A 235 -11.54 -27.49 2.88
N ALA A 236 -11.04 -27.85 1.70
CA ALA A 236 -10.83 -26.94 0.58
C ALA A 236 -11.71 -27.36 -0.60
N GLU A 237 -12.44 -26.42 -1.20
CA GLU A 237 -13.24 -26.63 -2.41
C GLU A 237 -12.66 -25.76 -3.54
N TYR A 238 -12.50 -26.33 -4.73
CA TYR A 238 -11.79 -25.74 -5.87
C TYR A 238 -12.74 -25.48 -7.06
N ARG A 239 -12.34 -24.58 -7.96
CA ARG A 239 -13.15 -24.15 -9.11
C ARG A 239 -13.57 -25.29 -10.05
N ASN A 240 -12.75 -26.33 -10.16
CA ASN A 240 -12.99 -27.53 -10.95
C ASN A 240 -13.90 -28.56 -10.24
N GLY A 241 -14.47 -28.23 -9.07
CA GLY A 241 -15.29 -29.13 -8.27
C GLY A 241 -14.50 -30.06 -7.34
N THR A 242 -13.16 -30.10 -7.42
CA THR A 242 -12.34 -30.90 -6.49
C THR A 242 -12.56 -30.43 -5.06
N LYS A 243 -12.65 -31.40 -4.14
CA LYS A 243 -12.77 -31.17 -2.69
C LYS A 243 -11.69 -31.95 -1.96
N LEU A 244 -10.81 -31.25 -1.26
CA LEU A 244 -9.70 -31.83 -0.49
C LEU A 244 -9.97 -31.67 1.01
N THR A 245 -9.41 -32.54 1.84
CA THR A 245 -9.64 -32.55 3.29
C THR A 245 -8.39 -32.95 4.06
N GLY A 246 -8.04 -32.16 5.07
CA GLY A 246 -7.05 -32.50 6.10
C GLY A 246 -7.75 -32.72 7.43
N ARG A 247 -7.22 -33.60 8.28
CA ARG A 247 -7.73 -33.86 9.63
C ARG A 247 -6.58 -33.99 10.63
N ILE A 248 -6.80 -33.53 11.86
CA ILE A 248 -5.92 -33.80 13.00
C ILE A 248 -6.77 -34.11 14.24
N ALA A 249 -6.31 -35.02 15.10
CA ALA A 249 -6.85 -35.18 16.44
C ALA A 249 -6.31 -34.07 17.36
N VAL A 250 -7.12 -33.59 18.30
CA VAL A 250 -6.75 -32.63 19.35
C VAL A 250 -7.46 -32.97 20.66
N VAL A 251 -7.02 -32.36 21.76
CA VAL A 251 -7.76 -32.36 23.03
C VAL A 251 -8.23 -30.95 23.34
N LEU A 252 -9.55 -30.70 23.31
CA LEU A 252 -10.12 -29.43 23.75
C LEU A 252 -10.04 -29.35 25.27
N ASP A 253 -9.49 -28.24 25.77
CA ASP A 253 -9.34 -27.99 27.19
C ASP A 253 -9.52 -26.49 27.46
N SER A 254 -10.70 -26.12 27.91
CA SER A 254 -11.07 -24.73 28.24
C SER A 254 -10.27 -24.09 29.39
N SER A 255 -9.43 -24.86 30.09
CA SER A 255 -8.47 -24.40 31.10
C SER A 255 -7.03 -24.26 30.58
N PHE A 256 -6.71 -24.85 29.43
CA PHE A 256 -5.38 -24.73 28.82
C PHE A 256 -5.13 -23.30 28.34
N ILE A 257 -3.94 -22.78 28.65
CA ILE A 257 -3.45 -21.46 28.25
C ILE A 257 -2.28 -21.69 27.29
N ASP A 258 -2.47 -21.37 26.02
CA ASP A 258 -1.51 -21.67 24.96
C ASP A 258 -0.46 -20.57 24.81
N ARG A 259 0.67 -20.74 25.50
CA ARG A 259 1.80 -19.79 25.46
C ARG A 259 2.72 -19.97 24.24
N ARG A 260 2.40 -20.86 23.30
CA ARG A 260 3.24 -21.10 22.12
C ARG A 260 3.19 -19.91 21.17
N SER A 261 4.35 -19.38 20.80
CA SER A 261 4.45 -18.47 19.65
C SER A 261 4.25 -19.27 18.36
N VAL A 262 3.27 -18.87 17.54
CA VAL A 262 3.06 -19.45 16.21
C VAL A 262 3.50 -18.43 15.17
N PRO A 263 4.53 -18.72 14.34
CA PRO A 263 5.03 -17.74 13.38
C PRO A 263 3.93 -17.22 12.45
N SER A 264 4.03 -15.93 12.12
CA SER A 264 3.14 -15.24 11.19
C SER A 264 3.24 -15.84 9.79
N ASN A 265 2.10 -15.97 9.09
CA ASN A 265 2.06 -16.40 7.68
C ASN A 265 2.03 -15.20 6.70
N LEU A 266 2.26 -13.98 7.21
CA LEU A 266 2.24 -12.76 6.40
C LEU A 266 3.50 -12.61 5.53
N ALA A 267 4.65 -13.06 6.04
CA ALA A 267 5.93 -13.08 5.33
C ALA A 267 6.82 -14.23 5.79
N ALA A 268 7.75 -14.69 4.93
CA ALA A 268 8.79 -15.63 5.29
C ALA A 268 9.64 -15.11 6.48
N ILE A 269 9.92 -13.80 6.49
CA ILE A 269 10.42 -13.07 7.65
C ILE A 269 9.46 -11.92 7.97
N THR A 270 8.79 -12.00 9.12
CA THR A 270 7.91 -10.94 9.61
C THR A 270 8.53 -10.24 10.81
N PHE A 271 8.72 -8.92 10.72
CA PHE A 271 8.98 -8.05 11.87
C PHE A 271 7.63 -7.54 12.37
N GLN A 272 7.20 -7.98 13.56
CA GLN A 272 5.81 -7.90 14.01
C GLN A 272 5.66 -7.03 15.27
N GLY A 273 5.21 -5.80 15.09
CA GLY A 273 4.72 -4.97 16.19
C GLY A 273 3.39 -5.49 16.73
N ARG A 274 3.05 -5.18 17.98
CA ARG A 274 1.75 -5.57 18.57
C ARG A 274 0.57 -4.76 17.99
N GLY A 275 0.85 -3.65 17.32
CA GLY A 275 -0.15 -2.83 16.66
C GLY A 275 -1.05 -2.06 17.64
N GLN A 276 -2.29 -1.81 17.25
CA GLN A 276 -3.19 -0.96 18.03
C GLN A 276 -3.71 -1.65 19.32
N VAL A 277 -3.53 -0.99 20.46
CA VAL A 277 -3.91 -1.46 21.79
C VAL A 277 -4.80 -0.45 22.53
N GLY A 278 -5.46 -0.89 23.60
CA GLY A 278 -6.31 -0.03 24.44
C GLY A 278 -7.56 0.52 23.74
N ARG A 279 -8.20 1.49 24.39
CA ARG A 279 -9.44 2.16 23.93
C ARG A 279 -9.18 3.19 22.82
N LYS A 280 -10.19 3.44 21.99
CA LYS A 280 -10.24 4.64 21.15
C LYS A 280 -10.55 5.86 22.04
N ILE A 281 -9.85 6.96 21.83
CA ILE A 281 -10.08 8.25 22.52
C ILE A 281 -10.42 9.27 21.43
N LYS A 282 -11.65 9.78 21.44
CA LYS A 282 -12.07 10.81 20.45
C LYS A 282 -11.29 12.10 20.65
N LEU A 283 -11.07 12.82 19.56
CA LEU A 283 -10.64 14.21 19.60
C LEU A 283 -11.76 15.08 20.23
N GLY A 284 -11.37 16.09 21.00
CA GLY A 284 -12.26 17.10 21.56
C GLY A 284 -12.41 18.34 20.66
N GLN A 285 -11.45 18.57 19.75
CA GLN A 285 -11.46 19.60 18.72
C GLN A 285 -10.87 19.03 17.42
N ASP A 286 -11.21 19.61 16.28
CA ASP A 286 -10.68 19.19 14.98
C ASP A 286 -9.15 19.35 14.95
N GLY A 287 -8.44 18.27 14.60
CA GLY A 287 -7.01 18.36 14.27
C GLY A 287 -6.85 18.83 12.83
N LYS A 288 -6.20 19.97 12.61
CA LYS A 288 -5.95 20.53 11.27
C LYS A 288 -4.59 20.07 10.75
N ARG A 289 -4.43 20.02 9.42
CA ARG A 289 -3.10 19.86 8.82
C ARG A 289 -2.16 20.95 9.34
N GLY A 290 -0.97 20.56 9.75
CA GLY A 290 0.01 21.45 10.37
C GLY A 290 0.01 21.45 11.90
N ASP A 291 -1.07 21.01 12.55
CA ASP A 291 -1.16 21.07 14.02
C ASP A 291 -0.13 20.16 14.69
N LEU A 292 0.53 20.70 15.72
CA LEU A 292 1.42 19.99 16.65
C LEU A 292 0.76 19.73 18.02
N LYS A 293 -0.48 20.19 18.23
CA LYS A 293 -1.24 20.00 19.46
C LYS A 293 -2.62 19.45 19.14
N LEU A 294 -3.05 18.43 19.86
CA LEU A 294 -4.37 17.80 19.70
C LEU A 294 -5.12 17.83 21.04
N THR A 295 -6.30 18.43 21.05
CA THR A 295 -7.21 18.37 22.19
C THR A 295 -8.01 17.08 22.12
N LEU A 296 -7.93 16.25 23.17
CA LEU A 296 -8.66 14.98 23.28
C LEU A 296 -9.89 15.13 24.19
N GLN A 297 -10.84 14.20 24.14
CA GLN A 297 -11.91 14.14 25.14
C GLN A 297 -11.39 13.70 26.53
N SER A 298 -10.29 12.93 26.57
CA SER A 298 -9.58 12.59 27.79
C SER A 298 -8.15 12.14 27.48
N ALA A 299 -7.14 12.71 28.13
CA ALA A 299 -5.77 12.18 28.06
C ALA A 299 -5.48 11.05 29.09
N GLN A 300 -6.49 10.63 29.87
CA GLN A 300 -6.32 9.64 30.94
C GLN A 300 -5.83 8.29 30.39
N GLY A 301 -4.68 7.84 30.91
CA GLY A 301 -4.00 6.60 30.52
C GLY A 301 -2.96 6.77 29.42
N LEU A 302 -2.73 8.00 28.94
CA LEU A 302 -1.62 8.35 28.04
C LEU A 302 -0.45 8.94 28.84
N LYS A 303 0.75 8.86 28.27
CA LYS A 303 1.96 9.54 28.78
C LYS A 303 2.89 9.97 27.65
N PRO A 304 3.82 10.92 27.86
CA PRO A 304 4.90 11.19 26.92
C PRO A 304 5.66 9.90 26.53
N GLY A 305 6.06 9.81 25.27
CA GLY A 305 6.67 8.63 24.67
C GLY A 305 5.67 7.55 24.20
N ASP A 306 4.37 7.64 24.53
CA ASP A 306 3.39 6.73 23.94
C ASP A 306 3.19 7.04 22.44
N CYS A 307 3.21 5.99 21.62
CA CYS A 307 2.90 6.07 20.19
C CYS A 307 1.37 6.01 19.98
N LEU A 308 0.86 6.83 19.07
CA LEU A 308 -0.56 6.95 18.75
C LEU A 308 -0.81 6.73 17.25
N TYR A 309 -1.82 5.91 16.97
CA TYR A 309 -2.51 5.83 15.68
C TYR A 309 -3.71 6.78 15.70
N LEU A 310 -3.80 7.63 14.68
CA LEU A 310 -4.90 8.56 14.41
C LEU A 310 -5.75 8.03 13.27
N GLU A 311 -7.07 8.18 13.37
CA GLU A 311 -7.99 7.89 12.26
C GLU A 311 -9.18 8.85 12.26
N ALA A 312 -9.55 9.34 11.07
CA ALA A 312 -10.83 9.98 10.80
C ALA A 312 -11.67 9.10 9.87
N PRO A 313 -12.63 8.32 10.41
CA PRO A 313 -13.42 7.33 9.66
C PRO A 313 -14.02 7.83 8.34
N ALA A 314 -14.23 6.92 7.39
CA ALA A 314 -14.88 7.20 6.11
C ALA A 314 -16.41 7.27 6.27
N THR A 315 -16.90 8.36 6.88
CA THR A 315 -18.34 8.59 7.13
C THR A 315 -19.15 8.80 5.85
N ALA A 316 -20.48 8.72 5.93
CA ALA A 316 -21.36 9.10 4.83
C ALA A 316 -21.13 10.55 4.35
N ARG A 317 -20.87 11.47 5.29
CA ARG A 317 -20.50 12.87 5.03
C ARG A 317 -19.21 12.95 4.20
N TRP A 318 -18.14 12.30 4.66
CA TRP A 318 -16.85 12.31 3.97
C TRP A 318 -16.93 11.62 2.61
N ASN A 319 -17.58 10.47 2.50
CA ASN A 319 -17.76 9.76 1.22
C ASN A 319 -18.57 10.58 0.20
N LYS A 320 -19.56 11.38 0.64
CA LYS A 320 -20.27 12.32 -0.24
C LYS A 320 -19.35 13.44 -0.72
N LEU A 321 -18.59 14.04 0.20
CA LEU A 321 -17.63 15.12 -0.10
C LEU A 321 -16.57 14.68 -1.12
N THR A 322 -16.02 13.48 -0.95
CA THR A 322 -14.95 12.92 -1.79
C THR A 322 -15.47 12.09 -2.97
N LYS A 323 -16.78 12.09 -3.22
CA LYS A 323 -17.44 11.26 -4.27
C LYS A 323 -17.06 9.76 -4.17
N ASN A 324 -16.66 9.25 -3.00
CA ASN A 324 -16.06 7.93 -2.81
C ASN A 324 -17.08 6.78 -2.95
N ALA A 325 -16.88 5.96 -3.99
CA ALA A 325 -17.64 4.76 -4.27
C ALA A 325 -17.12 3.53 -3.49
N CYS A 326 -15.84 3.49 -3.10
CA CYS A 326 -15.26 2.38 -2.36
C CYS A 326 -15.79 2.34 -0.91
N LYS A 327 -16.45 1.24 -0.53
CA LYS A 327 -17.12 1.08 0.78
C LYS A 327 -16.29 0.34 1.82
N TRP A 328 -14.99 0.22 1.60
CA TRP A 328 -14.05 -0.47 2.49
C TRP A 328 -12.68 0.22 2.46
N GLY A 329 -11.76 -0.24 3.31
CA GLY A 329 -10.41 0.31 3.41
C GLY A 329 -10.28 1.46 4.42
N LEU A 330 -9.10 2.07 4.43
CA LEU A 330 -8.69 3.14 5.36
C LEU A 330 -8.10 4.29 4.55
N TYR A 331 -8.44 5.53 4.93
CA TYR A 331 -8.25 6.73 4.10
C TYR A 331 -7.48 7.84 4.83
N ARG A 332 -7.98 8.30 5.98
CA ARG A 332 -7.33 9.33 6.79
C ARG A 332 -6.78 8.70 8.05
N CYS A 333 -5.52 8.30 7.99
CA CYS A 333 -4.79 7.67 9.08
C CYS A 333 -3.37 8.24 9.15
N TYR A 334 -2.82 8.37 10.37
CA TYR A 334 -1.45 8.82 10.60
C TYR A 334 -0.94 8.26 11.92
N GLU A 335 0.38 8.18 12.11
CA GLU A 335 0.99 7.72 13.36
C GLU A 335 2.03 8.73 13.87
N VAL A 336 2.03 9.00 15.19
CA VAL A 336 2.83 10.04 15.87
C VAL A 336 3.20 9.61 17.29
N SER A 337 4.21 10.24 17.91
CA SER A 337 4.53 10.05 19.33
C SER A 337 4.15 11.26 20.19
N ILE A 338 3.72 11.03 21.43
CA ILE A 338 3.41 12.11 22.38
C ILE A 338 4.71 12.70 22.94
N LYS A 339 4.90 14.02 22.79
CA LYS A 339 6.01 14.76 23.42
C LYS A 339 5.65 15.34 24.78
N LYS A 340 4.42 15.84 24.95
CA LYS A 340 3.94 16.48 26.19
C LYS A 340 2.44 16.27 26.36
N ILE A 341 1.95 16.28 27.60
CA ILE A 341 0.52 16.27 27.94
C ILE A 341 0.24 17.43 28.89
N GLU A 342 -0.79 18.23 28.61
CA GLU A 342 -1.25 19.37 29.41
C GLU A 342 -2.78 19.30 29.52
N GLY A 343 -3.29 18.84 30.66
CA GLY A 343 -4.71 18.49 30.81
C GLY A 343 -5.13 17.42 29.79
N ASN A 344 -6.08 17.76 28.91
CA ASN A 344 -6.54 16.90 27.82
C ASN A 344 -5.86 17.19 26.47
N THR A 345 -4.94 18.15 26.40
CA THR A 345 -4.21 18.48 25.17
C THR A 345 -2.87 17.75 25.15
N ILE A 346 -2.59 17.03 24.06
CA ILE A 346 -1.29 16.41 23.80
C ILE A 346 -0.50 17.25 22.81
N THR A 347 0.81 17.37 23.01
CA THR A 347 1.74 17.85 21.98
C THR A 347 2.36 16.63 21.30
N ILE A 348 2.31 16.58 19.97
CA ILE A 348 2.82 15.48 19.14
C ILE A 348 4.18 15.84 18.52
N ASP A 349 4.91 14.82 18.07
CA ASP A 349 6.29 14.94 17.60
C ASP A 349 6.46 15.47 16.17
N GLN A 350 5.41 15.39 15.37
CA GLN A 350 5.36 15.85 13.98
C GLN A 350 4.00 16.48 13.68
N PRO A 351 3.94 17.47 12.77
CA PRO A 351 2.68 18.08 12.38
C PRO A 351 1.78 17.08 11.68
N LEU A 352 0.46 17.25 11.82
CA LEU A 352 -0.49 16.48 11.03
C LEU A 352 -0.33 16.74 9.53
N ARG A 353 -0.32 15.69 8.72
CA ARG A 353 -0.27 15.76 7.24
C ARG A 353 -1.62 16.02 6.57
N ILE A 354 -2.71 15.83 7.31
CA ILE A 354 -4.09 15.99 6.86
C ILE A 354 -4.99 16.25 8.07
N GLU A 355 -6.24 16.65 7.83
CA GLU A 355 -7.22 17.01 8.85
C GLU A 355 -7.93 15.77 9.42
N PHE A 356 -8.24 15.84 10.71
CA PHE A 356 -8.94 14.83 11.50
C PHE A 356 -10.18 15.45 12.16
N PRO A 357 -11.31 15.57 11.43
CA PRO A 357 -12.50 16.27 11.92
C PRO A 357 -13.27 15.46 12.97
N THR A 358 -13.64 16.11 14.06
CA THR A 358 -14.47 15.55 15.14
C THR A 358 -15.86 15.15 14.66
N VAL A 359 -16.42 15.87 13.67
CA VAL A 359 -17.69 15.53 12.99
C VAL A 359 -17.66 14.17 12.28
N ASP A 360 -16.47 13.66 11.91
CA ASP A 360 -16.31 12.31 11.37
C ASP A 360 -16.02 11.25 12.44
N GLY A 361 -16.01 11.65 13.72
CA GLY A 361 -15.68 10.76 14.85
C GLY A 361 -14.18 10.49 14.97
N ALA A 362 -13.32 11.43 14.57
CA ALA A 362 -11.87 11.27 14.64
C ALA A 362 -11.37 10.90 16.05
N PHE A 363 -10.40 9.99 16.11
CA PHE A 363 -9.88 9.44 17.36
C PHE A 363 -8.38 9.16 17.30
N VAL A 364 -7.74 9.16 18.48
CA VAL A 364 -6.44 8.53 18.72
C VAL A 364 -6.62 7.16 19.38
N ARG A 365 -5.69 6.26 19.14
CA ARG A 365 -5.56 4.98 19.84
C ARG A 365 -4.09 4.65 20.01
N LYS A 366 -3.71 4.08 21.15
CA LYS A 366 -2.32 3.68 21.38
C LYS A 366 -1.88 2.61 20.38
N VAL A 367 -0.68 2.73 19.84
CA VAL A 367 -0.01 1.69 19.05
C VAL A 367 1.25 1.24 19.77
N VAL A 368 1.58 -0.04 19.65
CA VAL A 368 2.85 -0.63 20.12
C VAL A 368 3.56 -1.20 18.88
N PRO A 369 4.41 -0.39 18.22
CA PRO A 369 5.18 -0.84 17.07
C PRO A 369 6.32 -1.76 17.49
N ILE A 370 6.90 -2.49 16.54
CA ILE A 370 8.25 -3.06 16.65
C ILE A 370 9.24 -2.00 16.14
N GLN A 371 10.38 -1.83 16.80
CA GLN A 371 11.27 -0.71 16.55
C GLN A 371 12.72 -1.11 16.27
N HIS A 372 13.38 -0.36 15.38
CA HIS A 372 14.82 -0.47 15.12
C HIS A 372 15.28 -1.86 14.64
N CYS A 373 14.42 -2.59 13.94
CA CYS A 373 14.73 -3.92 13.41
C CYS A 373 15.05 -3.86 11.91
N GLY A 374 15.89 -4.78 11.43
CA GLY A 374 16.30 -4.74 10.03
C GLY A 374 16.71 -6.06 9.41
N ILE A 375 16.82 -6.05 8.09
CA ILE A 375 17.36 -7.17 7.31
C ILE A 375 18.39 -6.66 6.30
N GLU A 376 19.57 -7.29 6.29
CA GLU A 376 20.75 -6.73 5.64
C GLU A 376 21.52 -7.78 4.84
N ASP A 377 22.01 -7.35 3.68
CA ASP A 377 23.12 -8.00 2.96
C ASP A 377 22.91 -9.51 2.72
N LEU A 378 21.75 -9.89 2.17
CA LEU A 378 21.45 -11.28 1.84
C LEU A 378 20.50 -11.44 0.64
N TYR A 379 20.45 -12.65 0.12
CA TYR A 379 19.49 -13.08 -0.91
C TYR A 379 18.34 -13.84 -0.27
N ILE A 380 17.11 -13.60 -0.72
CA ILE A 380 15.92 -14.37 -0.37
C ILE A 380 15.29 -14.89 -1.66
N GLU A 381 14.98 -16.18 -1.70
CA GLU A 381 14.15 -16.77 -2.74
C GLU A 381 12.99 -17.53 -2.11
N GLN A 382 11.79 -17.39 -2.68
CA GLN A 382 10.64 -18.21 -2.31
C GLN A 382 10.35 -19.17 -3.45
N THR A 383 10.38 -20.48 -3.17
CA THR A 383 10.28 -21.51 -4.24
C THR A 383 8.84 -21.90 -4.58
N GLN A 384 7.86 -21.50 -3.75
CA GLN A 384 6.46 -21.91 -3.87
C GLN A 384 5.54 -20.72 -4.19
N ASN A 385 4.53 -20.93 -5.04
CA ASN A 385 3.46 -19.96 -5.32
C ASN A 385 2.44 -19.88 -4.17
N LEU A 386 2.89 -19.41 -3.01
CA LEU A 386 2.09 -19.08 -1.84
C LEU A 386 1.97 -17.56 -1.69
N TRP A 387 0.83 -17.08 -1.21
CA TRP A 387 0.55 -15.64 -1.11
C TRP A 387 1.10 -15.02 0.19
N ILE A 388 2.40 -15.20 0.38
CA ILE A 388 3.20 -14.77 1.53
C ILE A 388 4.29 -13.81 1.02
N SER A 389 4.61 -12.77 1.78
CA SER A 389 5.67 -11.83 1.39
C SER A 389 7.07 -12.42 1.69
N SER A 390 8.13 -11.89 1.11
CA SER A 390 9.49 -12.32 1.50
C SER A 390 9.90 -11.66 2.83
N VAL A 391 9.71 -10.34 2.96
CA VAL A 391 9.91 -9.58 4.20
C VAL A 391 8.75 -8.61 4.42
N LEU A 392 8.24 -8.53 5.65
CA LEU A 392 7.21 -7.55 6.04
C LEU A 392 7.56 -6.87 7.37
N PHE A 393 7.58 -5.53 7.35
CA PHE A 393 7.54 -4.70 8.55
C PHE A 393 6.09 -4.37 8.88
N HIS A 394 5.48 -5.14 9.78
CA HIS A 394 4.08 -5.00 10.16
C HIS A 394 3.98 -4.29 11.50
N HIS A 395 3.40 -3.08 11.52
CA HIS A 395 3.54 -2.16 12.66
C HIS A 395 5.01 -1.88 13.03
N GLY A 396 5.87 -1.67 12.03
CA GLY A 396 7.29 -1.36 12.22
C GLY A 396 7.56 0.14 12.25
N TRP A 397 8.39 0.61 13.19
CA TRP A 397 8.91 1.98 13.25
C TRP A 397 10.44 1.98 13.19
N ASN A 398 11.06 2.88 12.41
CA ASN A 398 12.52 2.91 12.26
C ASN A 398 13.14 1.57 11.82
N CYS A 399 12.42 0.78 11.02
CA CYS A 399 12.88 -0.52 10.53
C CYS A 399 13.39 -0.44 9.09
N TRP A 400 14.33 -1.31 8.69
CA TRP A 400 14.95 -1.21 7.37
C TRP A 400 15.28 -2.52 6.67
N ALA A 401 15.32 -2.47 5.34
CA ALA A 401 15.99 -3.46 4.51
C ALA A 401 17.11 -2.80 3.71
N LYS A 402 18.33 -3.35 3.78
CA LYS A 402 19.50 -2.80 3.07
C LYS A 402 20.26 -3.89 2.31
N GLY A 403 20.59 -3.64 1.04
CA GLY A 403 21.45 -4.54 0.25
C GLY A 403 20.81 -5.90 -0.09
N VAL A 404 19.52 -6.08 0.19
CA VAL A 404 18.81 -7.36 0.01
C VAL A 404 18.49 -7.59 -1.47
N LYS A 405 18.59 -8.85 -1.92
CA LYS A 405 17.97 -9.29 -3.19
C LYS A 405 16.83 -10.24 -2.89
N VAL A 406 15.66 -10.02 -3.49
CA VAL A 406 14.54 -10.96 -3.46
C VAL A 406 14.32 -11.53 -4.86
N LYS A 407 14.21 -12.86 -4.97
CA LYS A 407 13.77 -13.58 -6.16
C LYS A 407 12.41 -14.22 -5.91
N MET A 408 11.46 -14.02 -6.84
CA MET A 408 10.13 -14.68 -6.84
C MET A 408 9.36 -14.50 -5.53
N CYS A 409 8.97 -13.28 -5.17
CA CYS A 409 8.13 -13.07 -3.99
C CYS A 409 6.71 -13.63 -4.18
N GLY A 410 6.06 -14.09 -3.11
CA GLY A 410 4.69 -14.59 -3.16
C GLY A 410 3.62 -13.49 -3.23
N ARG A 411 3.71 -12.52 -2.30
CA ARG A 411 2.83 -11.34 -2.24
C ARG A 411 3.59 -10.03 -2.42
N PHE A 412 4.52 -9.70 -1.54
CA PHE A 412 5.40 -8.53 -1.66
C PHE A 412 6.86 -8.94 -1.45
N PRO A 413 7.85 -8.27 -2.06
CA PRO A 413 9.25 -8.59 -1.83
C PRO A 413 9.68 -8.11 -0.44
N VAL A 414 9.98 -6.82 -0.28
CA VAL A 414 10.08 -6.14 1.02
C VAL A 414 8.99 -5.09 1.08
N TYR A 415 8.27 -5.01 2.19
CA TYR A 415 7.11 -4.12 2.32
C TYR A 415 6.90 -3.61 3.74
N GLY A 416 6.31 -2.41 3.85
CA GLY A 416 5.76 -1.88 5.10
C GLY A 416 4.23 -1.95 5.10
N GLN A 417 3.64 -2.32 6.24
CA GLN A 417 2.20 -2.24 6.46
C GLN A 417 1.93 -1.65 7.85
N MET A 418 1.19 -0.53 7.92
CA MET A 418 1.00 0.24 9.16
C MET A 418 2.34 0.68 9.79
N ALA A 419 3.28 1.17 8.98
CA ALA A 419 4.68 1.38 9.39
C ALA A 419 5.09 2.87 9.31
N LYS A 420 6.12 3.27 10.06
CA LYS A 420 6.58 4.67 10.11
C LYS A 420 8.10 4.75 10.08
N TRP A 421 8.68 5.76 9.42
CA TRP A 421 10.14 5.95 9.39
C TRP A 421 10.91 4.70 8.92
N CYS A 422 10.31 3.88 8.07
CA CYS A 422 10.94 2.67 7.55
C CYS A 422 11.71 2.97 6.26
N GLU A 423 12.72 2.16 5.97
CA GLU A 423 13.63 2.43 4.86
C GLU A 423 13.98 1.17 4.05
N ILE A 424 13.92 1.26 2.72
CA ILE A 424 14.32 0.18 1.82
C ILE A 424 15.39 0.75 0.88
N ARG A 425 16.66 0.39 1.10
CA ARG A 425 17.81 0.94 0.38
C ARG A 425 18.65 -0.13 -0.30
N ASP A 426 19.21 0.18 -1.48
CA ASP A 426 20.20 -0.64 -2.19
C ASP A 426 19.70 -2.04 -2.58
N CYS A 427 18.38 -2.23 -2.71
CA CYS A 427 17.72 -3.53 -2.86
C CYS A 427 17.39 -3.90 -4.33
N ILE A 428 17.31 -5.20 -4.63
CA ILE A 428 16.90 -5.72 -5.96
C ILE A 428 15.72 -6.68 -5.80
N PHE A 429 14.60 -6.42 -6.48
CA PHE A 429 13.41 -7.27 -6.43
C PHE A 429 13.08 -7.84 -7.82
N ASP A 430 13.36 -9.13 -8.00
CA ASP A 430 13.26 -9.84 -9.27
C ASP A 430 12.07 -10.80 -9.25
N ASP A 431 10.98 -10.38 -9.90
CA ASP A 431 9.79 -11.17 -10.21
C ASP A 431 8.96 -11.66 -9.00
N ALA A 432 7.74 -12.12 -9.26
CA ALA A 432 6.74 -12.51 -8.26
C ALA A 432 5.85 -13.66 -8.76
N TRP A 433 5.55 -14.64 -7.91
CA TRP A 433 4.73 -15.80 -8.28
C TRP A 433 3.32 -15.44 -8.72
N PHE A 434 2.64 -14.56 -7.96
CA PHE A 434 1.25 -14.21 -8.20
C PHE A 434 1.07 -12.73 -8.55
N LYS A 435 0.75 -12.49 -9.84
CA LYS A 435 0.48 -11.16 -10.42
C LYS A 435 -1.00 -10.95 -10.78
N GLY A 436 -1.91 -11.58 -10.03
CA GLY A 436 -3.36 -11.37 -10.15
C GLY A 436 -3.87 -10.19 -9.31
N GLY A 437 -5.16 -10.25 -8.93
CA GLY A 437 -5.80 -9.23 -8.07
C GLY A 437 -5.43 -9.34 -6.58
N GLY A 438 -6.12 -8.58 -5.72
CA GLY A 438 -5.98 -8.67 -4.25
C GLY A 438 -4.83 -7.88 -3.61
N GLY A 439 -4.07 -7.10 -4.38
CA GLY A 439 -2.95 -6.30 -3.87
C GLY A 439 -1.71 -7.16 -3.62
N THR A 440 -0.87 -7.28 -4.67
CA THR A 440 0.17 -8.31 -4.80
C THR A 440 1.20 -7.91 -5.86
N ALA A 441 2.43 -8.43 -5.76
CA ALA A 441 3.59 -8.07 -6.57
C ALA A 441 3.86 -6.55 -6.57
N TYR A 442 3.83 -5.94 -5.40
CA TYR A 442 3.95 -4.49 -5.20
C TYR A 442 5.26 -4.11 -4.55
N THR A 443 5.83 -2.97 -4.95
CA THR A 443 6.99 -2.37 -4.31
C THR A 443 6.68 -0.91 -3.97
N GLY A 444 6.62 -0.60 -2.68
CA GLY A 444 6.04 0.66 -2.20
C GLY A 444 5.54 0.55 -0.76
N TRP A 445 4.48 1.32 -0.45
CA TRP A 445 3.99 1.51 0.92
C TRP A 445 2.47 1.32 1.05
N ASP A 446 2.03 0.58 2.07
CA ASP A 446 0.62 0.44 2.47
C ASP A 446 0.42 1.01 3.89
N ARG A 447 -0.38 2.09 4.01
CA ARG A 447 -0.61 2.79 5.29
C ARG A 447 0.72 3.04 6.02
N CYS A 448 1.71 3.57 5.31
CA CYS A 448 2.98 3.93 5.91
C CYS A 448 3.21 5.44 5.87
N TRP A 449 4.03 5.92 6.80
CA TRP A 449 4.17 7.34 7.08
C TRP A 449 5.64 7.72 7.21
N ASP A 450 6.05 8.72 6.45
CA ASP A 450 7.42 9.24 6.52
C ASP A 450 8.48 8.14 6.26
N CYS A 451 8.20 7.21 5.34
CA CYS A 451 9.12 6.14 4.94
C CYS A 451 9.89 6.51 3.66
N LEU A 452 11.04 5.86 3.44
CA LEU A 452 11.95 6.11 2.31
C LEU A 452 12.23 4.81 1.52
N ILE A 453 12.06 4.84 0.20
CA ILE A 453 12.66 3.85 -0.71
C ILE A 453 13.71 4.56 -1.55
N GLU A 454 14.91 4.02 -1.62
CA GLU A 454 16.03 4.67 -2.29
C GLU A 454 16.97 3.67 -2.97
N ASN A 455 17.45 3.98 -4.17
CA ASN A 455 18.41 3.16 -4.90
C ASN A 455 18.00 1.67 -5.00
N ILE A 456 16.74 1.41 -5.38
CA ILE A 456 16.28 0.04 -5.65
C ILE A 456 16.08 -0.23 -7.13
N GLU A 457 16.17 -1.49 -7.51
CA GLU A 457 15.85 -1.96 -8.87
C GLU A 457 14.81 -3.08 -8.83
N THR A 458 13.75 -2.98 -9.63
CA THR A 458 12.68 -4.00 -9.68
C THR A 458 12.46 -4.52 -11.09
N PHE A 459 12.17 -5.80 -11.21
CA PHE A 459 11.82 -6.46 -12.47
C PHE A 459 10.46 -7.15 -12.36
N LYS A 460 9.58 -6.91 -13.33
CA LYS A 460 8.33 -7.67 -13.54
C LYS A 460 7.37 -7.66 -12.34
N MET A 461 7.41 -6.61 -11.53
CA MET A 461 6.40 -6.36 -10.50
C MET A 461 5.08 -5.91 -11.16
N ARG A 462 3.97 -5.92 -10.42
CA ARG A 462 2.71 -5.35 -10.92
C ARG A 462 2.77 -3.82 -10.90
N HIS A 463 2.92 -3.26 -9.71
CA HIS A 463 2.93 -1.81 -9.48
C HIS A 463 4.17 -1.48 -8.64
N ALA A 464 5.05 -0.67 -9.23
CA ALA A 464 6.31 -0.26 -8.66
C ALA A 464 6.79 0.98 -9.44
N PRO A 465 6.95 2.16 -8.81
CA PRO A 465 6.72 2.46 -7.39
C PRO A 465 5.23 2.47 -7.00
N LEU A 466 4.91 2.37 -5.71
CA LEU A 466 3.52 2.33 -5.22
C LEU A 466 3.30 3.09 -3.91
N PHE A 467 2.19 3.81 -3.82
CA PHE A 467 1.55 4.15 -2.55
C PHE A 467 0.13 3.59 -2.50
N GLN A 468 -0.28 3.06 -1.34
CA GLN A 468 -1.57 2.42 -1.15
C GLN A 468 -2.20 2.77 0.20
N TRP A 469 -3.53 2.96 0.19
CA TRP A 469 -4.33 3.43 1.33
C TRP A 469 -3.80 4.76 1.90
N ALA A 470 -3.99 5.00 3.20
CA ALA A 470 -3.59 6.23 3.89
C ALA A 470 -2.06 6.48 3.98
N ALA A 471 -1.26 5.93 3.05
CA ALA A 471 0.17 6.16 2.98
C ALA A 471 0.45 7.63 2.63
N SER A 472 1.16 8.33 3.52
CA SER A 472 1.43 9.76 3.35
C SER A 472 2.80 10.21 3.82
N GLY A 473 3.30 11.28 3.19
CA GLY A 473 4.62 11.82 3.49
C GLY A 473 5.79 10.91 3.10
N ASN A 474 5.59 9.87 2.28
CA ASN A 474 6.66 8.94 1.92
C ASN A 474 7.46 9.44 0.72
N VAL A 475 8.72 9.02 0.63
CA VAL A 475 9.62 9.31 -0.50
C VAL A 475 10.01 8.01 -1.20
N ILE A 476 9.97 7.98 -2.53
CA ILE A 476 10.56 6.93 -3.36
C ILE A 476 11.48 7.58 -4.38
N ARG A 477 12.79 7.34 -4.28
CA ARG A 477 13.79 8.07 -5.05
C ARG A 477 14.91 7.22 -5.67
N GLN A 478 15.57 7.78 -6.68
CA GLN A 478 16.77 7.21 -7.33
C GLN A 478 16.63 5.72 -7.73
N SER A 479 15.42 5.28 -8.07
CA SER A 479 15.10 3.86 -8.25
C SER A 479 14.67 3.54 -9.69
N ILE A 480 14.91 2.30 -10.12
CA ILE A 480 14.65 1.84 -11.49
C ILE A 480 13.60 0.73 -11.47
N PHE A 481 12.50 0.93 -12.19
CA PHE A 481 11.35 0.04 -12.22
C PHE A 481 11.15 -0.48 -13.64
N HIS A 482 11.55 -1.73 -13.89
CA HIS A 482 11.37 -2.40 -15.18
C HIS A 482 10.09 -3.24 -15.18
N ASP A 483 9.31 -3.08 -16.24
CA ASP A 483 8.10 -3.83 -16.55
C ASP A 483 6.92 -3.63 -15.57
N SER A 484 6.85 -2.44 -14.96
CA SER A 484 5.85 -2.06 -13.94
C SER A 484 5.36 -0.62 -14.13
N ASP A 485 4.14 -0.33 -13.69
CA ASP A 485 3.60 1.04 -13.63
C ASP A 485 3.71 1.65 -12.22
N GLY A 486 3.91 2.97 -12.15
CA GLY A 486 3.89 3.71 -10.88
C GLY A 486 2.47 4.00 -10.44
N GLN A 487 2.09 3.80 -9.17
CA GLN A 487 0.69 4.00 -8.75
C GLN A 487 0.45 4.70 -7.41
N TRP A 488 -0.63 5.49 -7.38
CA TRP A 488 -1.38 5.86 -6.17
C TRP A 488 -2.67 5.04 -6.18
N HIS A 489 -2.59 3.87 -5.57
CA HIS A 489 -3.45 2.75 -5.93
C HIS A 489 -4.80 2.74 -5.21
N SER A 490 -4.89 3.31 -4.01
CA SER A 490 -6.15 3.39 -3.26
C SER A 490 -6.08 4.36 -2.07
N GLY A 491 -7.24 4.75 -1.56
CA GLY A 491 -7.42 5.15 -0.16
C GLY A 491 -6.71 6.42 0.32
N TRP A 492 -6.81 7.52 -0.44
CA TRP A 492 -6.43 8.87 -0.01
C TRP A 492 -4.94 9.14 0.25
N THR A 493 -4.05 8.41 -0.43
CA THR A 493 -2.60 8.71 -0.43
C THR A 493 -2.31 10.20 -0.65
N ASN A 494 -1.53 10.83 0.24
CA ASN A 494 -1.29 12.28 0.19
C ASN A 494 0.16 12.65 0.55
N GLU A 495 0.64 13.80 0.06
CA GLU A 495 1.98 14.32 0.39
C GLU A 495 3.16 13.37 0.08
N ASN A 496 3.02 12.40 -0.82
CA ASN A 496 4.13 11.51 -1.17
C ASN A 496 4.97 12.08 -2.33
N LEU A 497 6.27 11.77 -2.36
CA LEU A 497 7.22 12.16 -3.40
C LEU A 497 7.71 10.93 -4.18
N ILE A 498 7.70 11.02 -5.51
CA ILE A 498 8.48 10.16 -6.39
C ILE A 498 9.48 11.05 -7.12
N GLU A 499 10.78 10.84 -6.93
CA GLU A 499 11.80 11.68 -7.58
C GLU A 499 13.00 10.91 -8.13
N GLN A 500 13.63 11.45 -9.18
CA GLN A 500 14.85 10.90 -9.80
C GLN A 500 14.72 9.48 -10.38
N CYS A 501 13.55 8.85 -10.30
CA CYS A 501 13.29 7.47 -10.71
C CYS A 501 13.22 7.28 -12.23
N VAL A 502 13.42 6.04 -12.66
CA VAL A 502 13.20 5.57 -14.04
C VAL A 502 12.08 4.53 -14.02
N ILE A 503 10.99 4.75 -14.75
CA ILE A 503 9.81 3.87 -14.78
C ILE A 503 9.59 3.39 -16.21
N LYS A 504 9.60 2.07 -16.43
CA LYS A 504 9.38 1.43 -17.74
C LYS A 504 8.11 0.58 -17.67
N SER A 505 6.98 1.22 -17.96
CA SER A 505 5.66 0.59 -17.90
C SER A 505 5.35 -0.19 -19.18
N VAL A 506 5.06 -1.47 -19.00
CA VAL A 506 4.60 -2.40 -20.05
C VAL A 506 3.29 -3.06 -19.65
N THR A 507 2.68 -3.79 -20.57
CA THR A 507 1.58 -4.73 -20.26
C THR A 507 2.11 -6.16 -20.20
N GLY A 508 1.51 -7.01 -19.34
CA GLY A 508 1.83 -8.44 -19.25
C GLY A 508 2.15 -8.89 -17.82
N HIS A 509 2.76 -8.04 -17.01
CA HIS A 509 3.10 -8.32 -15.61
C HIS A 509 2.05 -7.84 -14.61
N GLY A 510 0.83 -7.51 -15.07
CA GLY A 510 -0.32 -7.12 -14.25
C GLY A 510 -0.37 -5.64 -13.83
N GLY A 511 0.56 -4.81 -14.33
CA GLY A 511 0.42 -3.36 -14.45
C GLY A 511 -0.55 -2.96 -15.57
N TYR A 512 -1.05 -1.72 -15.53
CA TYR A 512 -2.13 -1.26 -16.43
C TYR A 512 -1.62 -0.68 -17.76
N GLY A 513 -0.31 -0.48 -17.90
CA GLY A 513 0.36 0.05 -19.11
C GLY A 513 0.39 1.58 -19.21
N PHE A 514 -0.19 2.29 -18.25
CA PHE A 514 0.06 3.73 -18.04
C PHE A 514 1.45 3.91 -17.44
N GLY A 515 2.13 5.03 -17.69
CA GLY A 515 3.41 5.30 -17.01
C GLY A 515 3.20 5.39 -15.51
N MET A 516 2.16 6.12 -15.12
CA MET A 516 1.66 6.22 -13.76
C MET A 516 0.13 6.27 -13.71
N TRP A 517 -0.48 5.75 -12.65
CA TRP A 517 -1.94 5.69 -12.47
C TRP A 517 -2.38 6.04 -11.05
N ALA A 518 -3.42 6.86 -10.92
CA ALA A 518 -4.08 7.17 -9.65
C ALA A 518 -5.57 6.81 -9.72
N SER A 519 -6.06 6.02 -8.77
CA SER A 519 -7.44 5.53 -8.73
C SER A 519 -8.49 6.67 -8.70
N PRO A 520 -9.64 6.50 -9.41
CA PRO A 520 -10.71 7.51 -9.41
C PRO A 520 -11.67 7.33 -8.21
N PRO A 521 -12.35 8.40 -7.75
CA PRO A 521 -13.33 8.33 -6.67
C PRO A 521 -14.48 7.33 -6.94
N GLY A 522 -14.86 7.16 -8.21
CA GLY A 522 -15.89 6.21 -8.64
C GLY A 522 -15.46 4.74 -8.66
N ASP A 523 -14.21 4.41 -8.33
CA ASP A 523 -13.74 3.03 -8.25
C ASP A 523 -14.18 2.39 -6.92
N THR A 524 -14.96 1.32 -7.01
CA THR A 524 -15.50 0.60 -5.84
C THR A 524 -14.50 -0.34 -5.16
N ALA A 525 -13.35 -0.61 -5.78
CA ALA A 525 -12.25 -1.38 -5.23
C ALA A 525 -11.18 -0.49 -4.57
N HIS A 526 -10.95 0.70 -5.11
CA HIS A 526 -9.78 1.51 -4.77
C HIS A 526 -10.11 2.87 -4.11
N GLY A 527 -11.21 3.51 -4.53
CA GLY A 527 -11.57 4.85 -4.06
C GLY A 527 -10.59 5.96 -4.51
N PRO A 528 -10.77 7.19 -4.01
CA PRO A 528 -9.97 8.36 -4.41
C PRO A 528 -8.57 8.43 -3.76
N ASN A 529 -7.73 9.35 -4.27
CA ASN A 529 -6.40 9.68 -3.73
C ASN A 529 -6.33 11.12 -3.22
N GLY A 530 -5.48 11.39 -2.25
CA GLY A 530 -5.43 12.66 -1.54
C GLY A 530 -4.56 13.73 -2.21
N PRO A 531 -4.38 14.89 -1.54
CA PRO A 531 -3.73 16.07 -2.09
C PRO A 531 -2.19 16.01 -2.05
N ARG A 532 -1.53 16.95 -2.73
CA ARG A 532 -0.08 17.27 -2.62
C ARG A 532 0.91 16.15 -2.90
N ASN A 533 0.53 15.13 -3.68
CA ASN A 533 1.54 14.19 -4.19
C ASN A 533 2.40 14.85 -5.27
N VAL A 534 3.68 14.49 -5.31
CA VAL A 534 4.70 15.16 -6.15
C VAL A 534 5.46 14.13 -6.98
N VAL A 535 5.65 14.45 -8.26
CA VAL A 535 6.52 13.70 -9.18
C VAL A 535 7.58 14.67 -9.69
N TYR A 536 8.83 14.45 -9.29
CA TYR A 536 9.92 15.41 -9.49
C TYR A 536 11.10 14.79 -10.25
N ASN A 537 11.44 15.32 -11.43
CA ASN A 537 12.65 14.92 -12.14
C ASN A 537 12.74 13.39 -12.36
N CYS A 538 11.72 12.74 -12.91
CA CYS A 538 11.72 11.31 -13.26
C CYS A 538 11.82 11.09 -14.78
N ASP A 539 12.20 9.88 -15.23
CA ASP A 539 12.06 9.45 -16.64
C ASP A 539 11.06 8.30 -16.72
N ILE A 540 9.91 8.53 -17.36
CA ILE A 540 8.79 7.59 -17.44
C ILE A 540 8.57 7.20 -18.91
N SER A 541 8.49 5.91 -19.18
CA SER A 541 8.09 5.37 -20.49
C SER A 541 6.89 4.45 -20.36
N SER A 542 5.97 4.50 -21.32
CA SER A 542 4.68 3.81 -21.21
C SER A 542 4.00 3.50 -22.54
N VAL A 543 3.23 2.41 -22.55
CA VAL A 543 2.41 2.00 -23.72
C VAL A 543 1.10 2.78 -23.84
N LYS A 544 0.56 3.28 -22.72
CA LYS A 544 -0.59 4.19 -22.63
C LYS A 544 -0.16 5.57 -22.07
N THR A 545 -1.12 6.47 -21.84
CA THR A 545 -0.95 7.79 -21.18
C THR A 545 0.14 7.81 -20.09
N GLY A 546 0.96 8.86 -20.09
CA GLY A 546 2.10 9.02 -19.19
C GLY A 546 1.70 9.03 -17.72
N LEU A 547 0.79 9.92 -17.33
CA LEU A 547 0.17 9.97 -16.00
C LEU A 547 -1.35 10.05 -16.12
N TRP A 548 -2.07 9.07 -15.55
CA TRP A 548 -3.52 9.04 -15.50
C TRP A 548 -4.02 9.32 -14.08
N MET A 549 -4.69 10.46 -13.90
CA MET A 549 -5.22 10.93 -12.61
C MET A 549 -6.75 10.80 -12.59
N GLY A 550 -7.22 9.82 -11.83
CA GLY A 550 -8.63 9.40 -11.84
C GLY A 550 -9.62 10.35 -11.18
N GLY A 551 -9.17 11.21 -10.26
CA GLY A 551 -10.00 12.22 -9.63
C GLY A 551 -9.82 12.42 -8.13
N MET A 552 -10.53 13.43 -7.64
CA MET A 552 -10.64 13.85 -6.24
C MET A 552 -9.29 14.18 -5.57
N ASN A 553 -8.41 14.83 -6.31
CA ASN A 553 -7.06 15.17 -5.86
C ASN A 553 -6.79 16.67 -6.10
N GLU A 554 -5.99 17.27 -5.21
CA GLU A 554 -5.71 18.71 -5.22
C GLU A 554 -4.20 18.97 -5.16
N ASN A 555 -3.72 20.00 -5.88
CA ASN A 555 -2.33 20.48 -5.87
C ASN A 555 -1.29 19.36 -6.01
N TRP A 556 -1.48 18.44 -6.96
CA TRP A 556 -0.40 17.55 -7.37
C TRP A 556 0.64 18.34 -8.18
N MET A 557 1.91 18.07 -7.93
CA MET A 557 3.02 18.81 -8.52
C MET A 557 3.82 17.89 -9.44
N ILE A 558 3.69 18.08 -10.75
CA ILE A 558 4.35 17.29 -11.79
C ILE A 558 5.45 18.18 -12.38
N LEU A 559 6.68 17.98 -11.93
CA LEU A 559 7.79 18.92 -12.11
C LEU A 559 9.01 18.26 -12.77
N HIS A 560 9.53 18.87 -13.83
CA HIS A 560 10.82 18.51 -14.44
C HIS A 560 10.97 17.05 -14.91
N ASN A 561 9.86 16.34 -15.14
CA ASN A 561 9.88 14.94 -15.59
C ASN A 561 10.05 14.83 -17.11
N ARG A 562 10.42 13.63 -17.56
CA ARG A 562 10.32 13.19 -18.94
C ARG A 562 9.27 12.09 -19.05
N PHE A 563 8.37 12.20 -20.01
CA PHE A 563 7.39 11.17 -20.35
C PHE A 563 7.56 10.76 -21.81
N THR A 564 7.78 9.47 -22.08
CA THR A 564 7.83 8.89 -23.42
C THR A 564 6.64 7.95 -23.61
N VAL A 565 5.61 8.42 -24.30
CA VAL A 565 4.30 7.76 -24.39
C VAL A 565 4.09 7.21 -25.80
N GLN A 566 3.79 5.92 -25.91
CA GLN A 566 3.51 5.28 -27.21
C GLN A 566 2.13 5.68 -27.76
N LYS A 567 1.10 5.72 -26.91
CA LYS A 567 -0.27 6.13 -27.28
C LYS A 567 -0.99 6.76 -26.09
N GLY A 568 -1.66 7.89 -26.30
CA GLY A 568 -2.34 8.64 -25.26
C GLY A 568 -1.59 9.90 -24.83
N HIS A 569 -2.13 10.55 -23.80
CA HIS A 569 -1.72 11.89 -23.36
C HIS A 569 -0.43 11.86 -22.54
N GLY A 570 0.18 13.03 -22.34
CA GLY A 570 1.22 13.19 -21.31
C GLY A 570 0.61 13.07 -19.92
N VAL A 571 -0.37 13.92 -19.61
CA VAL A 571 -1.17 13.89 -18.38
C VAL A 571 -2.66 13.85 -18.72
N PHE A 572 -3.42 13.00 -18.05
CA PHE A 572 -4.88 13.00 -18.08
C PHE A 572 -5.41 13.21 -16.66
N ALA A 573 -6.33 14.15 -16.48
CA ALA A 573 -6.96 14.48 -15.21
C ALA A 573 -8.49 14.59 -15.37
N LYS A 574 -9.26 14.13 -14.37
CA LYS A 574 -10.72 14.22 -14.37
C LYS A 574 -11.30 14.30 -12.95
N THR A 575 -12.62 14.50 -12.84
CA THR A 575 -13.44 14.37 -11.63
C THR A 575 -12.83 15.08 -10.41
N ALA A 576 -12.83 16.41 -10.41
CA ALA A 576 -12.19 17.24 -9.39
C ALA A 576 -10.71 16.84 -9.16
N SER A 577 -9.93 16.87 -10.24
CA SER A 577 -8.46 16.92 -10.20
C SER A 577 -8.07 18.38 -10.47
N PHE A 578 -7.76 19.15 -9.43
CA PHE A 578 -7.69 20.62 -9.49
C PHE A 578 -6.48 21.23 -8.78
N ASP A 579 -6.19 22.50 -9.08
CA ASP A 579 -5.10 23.28 -8.49
C ASP A 579 -3.68 22.73 -8.67
N HIS A 580 -3.49 21.82 -9.62
CA HIS A 580 -2.19 21.21 -9.91
C HIS A 580 -1.17 22.18 -10.49
N ILE A 581 0.11 21.79 -10.40
CA ILE A 581 1.24 22.50 -11.01
C ILE A 581 1.96 21.52 -11.93
N ILE A 582 1.87 21.76 -13.25
CA ILE A 582 2.55 20.98 -14.29
C ILE A 582 3.62 21.88 -14.91
N LYS A 583 4.87 21.77 -14.44
CA LYS A 583 5.93 22.74 -14.71
C LYS A 583 7.23 22.10 -15.21
N GLY A 584 7.80 22.62 -16.30
CA GLY A 584 9.15 22.28 -16.74
C GLY A 584 9.38 20.85 -17.24
N ASN A 585 8.31 20.13 -17.60
CA ASN A 585 8.40 18.73 -18.06
C ASN A 585 8.65 18.63 -19.57
N VAL A 586 9.17 17.49 -20.01
CA VAL A 586 9.29 17.07 -21.42
C VAL A 586 8.34 15.91 -21.69
N PHE A 587 7.48 16.05 -22.70
CA PHE A 587 6.55 15.03 -23.15
C PHE A 587 6.86 14.63 -24.59
N ILE A 588 7.12 13.36 -24.84
CA ILE A 588 7.32 12.77 -26.17
C ILE A 588 6.13 11.86 -26.43
N LEU A 589 5.16 12.34 -27.22
CA LEU A 589 3.94 11.60 -27.54
C LEU A 589 4.06 11.05 -28.97
N LYS A 590 4.14 9.72 -29.10
CA LYS A 590 4.43 9.06 -30.39
C LYS A 590 3.22 8.86 -31.30
N ASP A 591 2.00 9.00 -30.76
CA ASP A 591 0.80 9.07 -31.60
C ASP A 591 0.68 10.45 -32.27
N LYS A 592 -0.31 10.59 -33.17
CA LYS A 592 -0.58 11.82 -33.93
C LYS A 592 -1.85 12.55 -33.48
N SER A 593 -2.47 12.14 -32.38
CA SER A 593 -3.83 12.54 -32.02
C SER A 593 -3.99 13.06 -30.59
N SER A 594 -3.04 12.75 -29.70
CA SER A 594 -3.10 13.11 -28.28
C SER A 594 -2.52 14.50 -27.99
N PRO A 595 -3.22 15.35 -27.21
CA PRO A 595 -2.62 16.53 -26.59
C PRO A 595 -1.70 16.16 -25.41
N MET A 596 -0.86 17.11 -24.97
CA MET A 596 0.02 16.97 -23.81
C MET A 596 -0.77 16.78 -22.50
N VAL A 597 -1.73 17.66 -22.21
CA VAL A 597 -2.57 17.59 -21.00
C VAL A 597 -4.05 17.54 -21.37
N VAL A 598 -4.82 16.66 -20.72
CA VAL A 598 -6.29 16.63 -20.79
C VAL A 598 -6.90 16.90 -19.43
N LEU A 599 -7.69 17.97 -19.34
CA LEU A 599 -8.54 18.31 -18.19
C LEU A 599 -9.99 17.90 -18.53
N SER A 600 -10.29 16.62 -18.31
CA SER A 600 -11.44 15.95 -18.92
C SER A 600 -12.80 16.42 -18.42
N SER A 601 -12.92 16.95 -17.20
CA SER A 601 -14.17 17.40 -16.60
C SER A 601 -14.14 18.89 -16.24
N PRO A 602 -15.29 19.58 -16.17
CA PRO A 602 -15.31 21.03 -15.92
C PRO A 602 -14.81 21.45 -14.53
N ASP A 603 -14.83 20.53 -13.55
CA ASP A 603 -14.27 20.72 -12.21
C ASP A 603 -12.74 20.57 -12.13
N CYS A 604 -12.05 20.31 -13.24
CA CYS A 604 -10.59 20.39 -13.35
C CYS A 604 -10.15 21.85 -13.63
N ILE A 605 -10.16 22.68 -12.57
CA ILE A 605 -9.81 24.11 -12.60
C ILE A 605 -8.53 24.39 -11.80
N GLY A 606 -8.05 25.65 -11.80
CA GLY A 606 -6.91 26.08 -10.99
C GLY A 606 -5.54 25.54 -11.44
N VAL A 607 -5.50 24.67 -12.45
CA VAL A 607 -4.27 24.02 -12.93
C VAL A 607 -3.33 25.04 -13.60
N GLU A 608 -2.08 25.11 -13.15
CA GLU A 608 -1.00 25.86 -13.78
C GLU A 608 -0.19 24.94 -14.70
N ILE A 609 -0.10 25.25 -15.99
CA ILE A 609 0.67 24.50 -16.99
C ILE A 609 1.74 25.45 -17.55
N THR A 610 3.01 25.29 -17.13
CA THR A 610 4.07 26.27 -17.43
C THR A 610 5.40 25.67 -17.87
N GLY A 611 6.05 26.26 -18.88
CA GLY A 611 7.43 25.90 -19.25
C GLY A 611 7.63 24.45 -19.72
N ASN A 612 6.59 23.76 -20.18
CA ASN A 612 6.70 22.37 -20.63
C ASN A 612 6.99 22.29 -22.14
N HIS A 613 7.72 21.26 -22.56
CA HIS A 613 7.99 20.97 -23.98
C HIS A 613 7.24 19.72 -24.43
N LEU A 614 6.43 19.84 -25.49
CA LEU A 614 5.76 18.75 -26.19
C LEU A 614 6.51 18.41 -27.48
N TYR A 615 6.81 17.14 -27.72
CA TYR A 615 7.31 16.60 -28.96
C TYR A 615 6.32 15.57 -29.51
N GLY A 616 5.70 15.86 -30.66
CA GLY A 616 4.70 14.99 -31.28
C GLY A 616 3.26 15.15 -30.73
N GLY A 617 2.50 14.06 -30.69
CA GLY A 617 1.07 14.09 -30.44
C GLY A 617 0.32 14.84 -31.54
N ASN A 618 -0.71 15.59 -31.17
CA ASN A 618 -1.40 16.54 -32.06
C ASN A 618 -0.91 18.00 -31.93
N GLY A 619 0.21 18.23 -31.23
CA GLY A 619 0.78 19.56 -30.98
C GLY A 619 0.03 20.45 -29.98
N LYS A 620 -1.10 20.02 -29.40
CA LYS A 620 -1.87 20.83 -28.43
C LYS A 620 -1.35 20.62 -27.00
N ILE A 621 -1.03 21.73 -26.33
CA ILE A 621 -0.55 21.73 -24.93
C ILE A 621 -1.65 21.33 -23.93
N ALA A 622 -2.89 21.79 -24.14
CA ALA A 622 -4.02 21.48 -23.26
C ALA A 622 -5.31 21.25 -24.05
N ALA A 623 -6.17 20.37 -23.55
CA ALA A 623 -7.51 20.12 -24.08
C ALA A 623 -8.46 19.61 -22.97
N GLY A 624 -9.74 19.47 -23.29
CA GLY A 624 -10.78 18.98 -22.37
C GLY A 624 -11.85 20.02 -22.07
N SER A 625 -12.67 19.76 -21.05
CA SER A 625 -13.75 20.65 -20.62
C SER A 625 -13.36 21.53 -19.42
N GLY A 626 -12.41 21.08 -18.60
CA GLY A 626 -11.71 21.92 -17.63
C GLY A 626 -10.72 22.85 -18.33
N LYS A 627 -10.42 24.00 -17.69
CA LYS A 627 -9.49 25.01 -18.23
C LYS A 627 -8.37 25.27 -17.22
N PRO A 628 -7.10 25.32 -17.66
CA PRO A 628 -6.02 25.77 -16.79
C PRO A 628 -6.22 27.24 -16.42
N ILE A 629 -5.83 27.62 -15.21
CA ILE A 629 -5.83 29.02 -14.77
C ILE A 629 -4.64 29.79 -15.36
N LEU A 630 -3.56 29.08 -15.68
CA LEU A 630 -2.37 29.62 -16.31
C LEU A 630 -1.83 28.63 -17.35
N LEU A 631 -1.59 29.13 -18.56
CA LEU A 631 -0.99 28.39 -19.67
C LEU A 631 0.11 29.28 -20.26
N LYS A 632 1.37 29.12 -19.83
CA LYS A 632 2.45 30.06 -20.12
C LYS A 632 3.76 29.37 -20.47
N ASP A 633 4.55 29.94 -21.39
CA ASP A 633 5.92 29.50 -21.71
C ASP A 633 6.04 28.02 -22.17
N ASN A 634 4.94 27.37 -22.57
CA ASN A 634 4.97 26.00 -23.09
C ASN A 634 5.26 26.00 -24.60
N GLN A 635 6.03 25.03 -25.06
CA GLN A 635 6.46 24.91 -26.46
C GLN A 635 6.04 23.56 -27.05
N SER A 636 5.70 23.54 -28.33
CA SER A 636 5.37 22.32 -29.07
C SER A 636 6.27 22.19 -30.29
N PHE A 637 6.76 20.98 -30.51
CA PHE A 637 7.73 20.61 -31.53
C PHE A 637 7.25 19.38 -32.32
N PRO A 638 7.78 19.17 -33.54
CA PRO A 638 7.65 17.88 -34.23
C PRO A 638 8.12 16.70 -33.35
N LEU A 639 7.66 15.50 -33.66
CA LEU A 639 8.05 14.30 -32.94
C LEU A 639 9.56 14.06 -33.06
N ALA A 640 10.26 14.15 -31.93
CA ALA A 640 11.69 13.87 -31.81
C ALA A 640 11.99 13.26 -30.43
N ASN A 641 13.18 12.67 -30.29
CA ASN A 641 13.72 12.36 -28.97
C ASN A 641 14.20 13.65 -28.31
N ALA A 642 13.90 13.80 -27.02
CA ALA A 642 14.39 14.89 -26.18
C ALA A 642 14.95 14.32 -24.86
N PRO A 643 15.97 14.95 -24.25
CA PRO A 643 16.56 14.50 -22.99
C PRO A 643 15.62 14.75 -21.80
N ARG A 644 15.92 14.13 -20.66
CA ARG A 644 15.24 14.44 -19.39
C ARG A 644 15.64 15.85 -18.91
N PRO A 645 14.71 16.67 -18.38
CA PRO A 645 15.05 17.99 -17.84
C PRO A 645 16.15 17.92 -16.78
N LYS A 646 16.97 18.96 -16.71
CA LYS A 646 18.00 19.15 -15.68
C LYS A 646 17.61 20.36 -14.82
N PRO A 647 16.75 20.19 -13.80
CA PRO A 647 16.45 21.30 -12.88
C PRO A 647 17.71 21.68 -12.10
N THR A 648 17.82 22.97 -11.74
CA THR A 648 18.91 23.52 -10.92
C THR A 648 19.09 22.77 -9.59
N ILE A 649 18.00 22.20 -9.07
CA ILE A 649 17.95 21.40 -7.86
C ILE A 649 17.58 19.97 -8.27
N PRO A 650 18.53 19.02 -8.35
CA PRO A 650 18.25 17.70 -8.91
C PRO A 650 17.31 16.84 -8.06
N SER A 651 17.29 17.04 -6.75
CA SER A 651 16.44 16.35 -5.76
C SER A 651 15.88 17.41 -4.82
N ILE A 652 14.56 17.38 -4.59
CA ILE A 652 13.94 18.27 -3.60
C ILE A 652 14.07 17.67 -2.19
N TYR A 653 14.11 16.34 -2.06
CA TYR A 653 14.34 15.65 -0.79
C TYR A 653 15.74 15.92 -0.23
N GLU A 654 16.81 15.68 -1.00
CA GLU A 654 18.19 15.96 -0.56
C GLU A 654 18.39 17.45 -0.26
N TRP A 655 17.76 18.34 -1.03
CA TRP A 655 17.79 19.77 -0.75
C TRP A 655 17.14 20.12 0.60
N GLN A 656 15.99 19.51 0.94
CA GLN A 656 15.35 19.69 2.26
C GLN A 656 16.23 19.14 3.39
N ILE A 657 16.79 17.94 3.23
CA ILE A 657 17.70 17.32 4.22
C ILE A 657 18.97 18.17 4.41
N ALA A 658 19.50 18.76 3.33
CA ALA A 658 20.66 19.66 3.41
C ALA A 658 20.34 20.98 4.11
N GLN A 659 19.11 21.52 4.02
CA GLN A 659 18.75 22.73 4.75
C GLN A 659 18.60 22.49 6.26
N GLN A 660 18.25 21.27 6.71
CA GLN A 660 18.19 20.95 8.15
C GLN A 660 19.56 20.80 8.85
N ARG A 661 20.65 20.75 8.09
CA ARG A 661 22.02 20.62 8.62
C ARG A 661 22.74 21.97 8.70
N LYS A 662 22.07 23.06 8.32
CA LYS A 662 22.52 24.44 8.44
C LYS A 662 21.80 25.10 9.61
#